data_AF-A0A819EHD6-F1
#
_entry.id   AF-A0A819EHD6-F1
#
_cell.length_a   1.000
_cell.length_b   1.000
_cell.length_c   1.000
_cell.angle_alpha   90.00
_cell.angle_beta   90.00
_cell.angle_gamma   90.00
#
_symmetry.space_group_name_H-M   'P 1'
#
loop_
_entity.id
_entity.type
_entity.pdbx_description
1 polymer ?
#
loop_
_entity_poly.entity_id
_entity_poly.type
_entity_poly.pdbx_seq_one_letter_code
_entity_poly.pdbx_strand_id
1 'polypeptide(L)'
;YRNFYRTVPSDNSTALAIVKLFVRFNWTSCIVIYQNDAFGTGGAKIINEAFINNNLFIEQLIIFDITTVRIRGDLKSYLINSPTRIVILWVQSNYIKSILENAIQYDLLAPQFTWILSSSISLKNFNETVYEKLIGLFSIEPVTANVVNAPINQTLLNAAYQIWQQYEPETFPGSSNINSYALFAFDATWTLIKSLEKICSTMKNHSYSCLSFIGSSFCFHRRFVHSDLLLNELCLTNFLGVSGYIKFNFNVTDRIIGSYYYLQNVQPSVNGLNFIPILEYSDSTNWKTSKQTNVIIWPGNSLVPPTGRAILKGISLRIGVIESIPFTIVTNVIDEFGQNTTKFTGYVPDLIELLADKIGFIPNIQLAPLNQTYSGLIQAVVNGQYDIVLGDVTVTAIRRELVGFSNAIFDNSLRIIMRKTPYVTIELLSFLKPFSRNLWLLVLGACIYAALLICLVEKNDNEIFQNRSISSQITMSIWYSFGNIVGYGVDFHVNTAAGRLLTAGLYMLSLILVATYTANLASDLTISKSKDIISGINDIKNGKIPHNRIGIRIGTVSEDYYLREISSGSRNYYPLKSRQDLYDSLLAGIIDASFMDIGTGEYITNNIYCNLTLIEDDFDKGVFGIVTPKEWLYTKDLDVNILLLRESGQLDDLRQKWFKKRNCPNLDETSISMEIDSMSGLFLIFALITFLSLLLSIWSKRLIIKDNLLNILHRKGFLLKKKANMIKQSSKPSK
;
A
#
# COMPACT_ATOMS: atom_id res chain seq x y z
N TYR A 1 23.49 20.68 -48.56
CA TYR A 1 24.26 21.61 -49.43
C TYR A 1 25.39 20.85 -50.08
N ARG A 2 25.46 20.77 -51.41
CA ARG A 2 26.50 19.96 -52.11
C ARG A 2 27.93 20.52 -51.95
N ASN A 3 28.06 21.81 -51.64
CA ASN A 3 29.34 22.52 -51.60
C ASN A 3 29.76 22.96 -50.19
N PHE A 4 29.14 22.42 -49.14
CA PHE A 4 29.44 22.79 -47.76
C PHE A 4 30.01 21.59 -47.03
N TYR A 5 31.23 21.74 -46.51
CA TYR A 5 31.87 20.73 -45.67
C TYR A 5 32.45 21.40 -44.44
N ARG A 6 32.25 20.81 -43.25
CA ARG A 6 32.78 21.34 -41.99
C ARG A 6 33.65 20.32 -41.28
N THR A 7 34.83 20.76 -40.83
CA THR A 7 35.75 19.98 -39.98
C THR A 7 35.38 20.05 -38.50
N VAL A 8 34.73 21.14 -38.09
CA VAL A 8 34.17 21.33 -36.75
C VAL A 8 33.03 20.33 -36.53
N PRO A 9 32.94 19.68 -35.36
CA PRO A 9 31.82 18.82 -35.01
C PRO A 9 30.47 19.50 -35.21
N SER A 10 29.49 18.73 -35.65
CA SER A 10 28.15 19.21 -35.94
C SER A 10 27.24 19.30 -34.72
N ASP A 11 26.24 20.17 -34.78
CA ASP A 11 25.14 20.25 -33.81
C ASP A 11 24.48 18.88 -33.63
N ASN A 12 24.38 18.07 -34.70
CA ASN A 12 23.90 16.68 -34.64
C ASN A 12 24.84 15.79 -33.82
N SER A 13 26.15 15.87 -34.03
CA SER A 13 27.11 15.14 -33.20
C SER A 13 27.08 15.59 -31.74
N THR A 14 26.83 16.88 -31.46
CA THR A 14 26.66 17.39 -30.09
C THR A 14 25.37 16.86 -29.46
N ALA A 15 24.26 16.85 -30.21
CA ALA A 15 22.99 16.27 -29.77
C ALA A 15 23.14 14.78 -29.44
N LEU A 16 23.85 14.01 -30.28
CA LEU A 16 24.17 12.60 -30.00
C LEU A 16 25.02 12.44 -28.74
N ALA A 17 26.03 13.31 -28.54
CA ALA A 17 26.83 13.29 -27.31
C ALA A 17 25.97 13.58 -26.06
N ILE A 18 25.04 14.53 -26.13
CA ILE A 18 24.06 14.82 -25.07
C ILE A 18 23.17 13.59 -24.81
N VAL A 19 22.65 12.94 -25.85
CA VAL A 19 21.84 11.72 -25.69
C VAL A 19 22.64 10.62 -24.98
N LYS A 20 23.92 10.42 -25.34
CA LYS A 20 24.78 9.45 -24.64
C LYS A 20 25.05 9.85 -23.20
N LEU A 21 25.01 11.14 -22.86
CA LEU A 21 25.11 11.63 -21.49
C LEU A 21 23.86 11.26 -20.67
N PHE A 22 22.68 11.43 -21.25
CA PHE A 22 21.41 11.05 -20.61
C PHE A 22 21.35 9.54 -20.33
N VAL A 23 21.77 8.72 -21.30
CA VAL A 23 21.87 7.26 -21.13
C VAL A 23 22.83 6.88 -20.00
N ARG A 24 23.95 7.61 -19.84
CA ARG A 24 24.93 7.35 -18.76
C ARG A 24 24.34 7.56 -17.37
N PHE A 25 23.49 8.57 -17.19
CA PHE A 25 22.90 8.93 -15.89
C PHE A 25 21.46 8.45 -15.71
N ASN A 26 20.94 7.62 -16.62
CA ASN A 26 19.55 7.13 -16.62
C ASN A 26 18.50 8.26 -16.58
N TRP A 27 18.81 9.40 -17.21
CA TRP A 27 17.87 10.49 -17.37
C TRP A 27 16.93 10.24 -18.53
N THR A 28 15.64 10.51 -18.33
CA THR A 28 14.59 10.19 -19.31
C THR A 28 14.06 11.40 -20.06
N SER A 29 14.07 12.57 -19.41
CA SER A 29 13.50 13.78 -20.00
C SER A 29 14.16 15.06 -19.51
N CYS A 30 13.98 16.14 -20.28
CA CYS A 30 14.55 17.46 -19.99
C CYS A 30 13.71 18.61 -20.56
N ILE A 31 14.16 19.83 -20.25
CA ILE A 31 13.65 21.09 -20.80
C ILE A 31 14.76 21.70 -21.66
N VAL A 32 14.41 22.21 -22.83
CA VAL A 32 15.37 22.88 -23.72
C VAL A 32 15.01 24.36 -23.84
N ILE A 33 15.93 25.22 -23.43
CA ILE A 33 15.86 26.67 -23.63
C ILE A 33 16.74 26.99 -24.84
N TYR A 34 16.16 27.58 -25.89
CA TYR A 34 16.88 27.89 -27.12
C TYR A 34 16.58 29.30 -27.62
N GLN A 35 17.53 29.90 -28.33
CA GLN A 35 17.40 31.25 -28.88
C GLN A 35 16.59 31.28 -30.19
N ASN A 36 15.90 32.40 -30.46
CA ASN A 36 14.99 32.57 -31.60
C ASN A 36 15.66 32.91 -32.95
N ASP A 37 16.83 32.33 -33.24
CA ASP A 37 17.51 32.47 -34.54
C ASP A 37 17.72 31.12 -35.25
N ALA A 38 18.40 31.14 -36.39
CA ALA A 38 18.69 29.93 -37.16
C ALA A 38 19.55 28.91 -36.39
N PHE A 39 20.47 29.38 -35.53
CA PHE A 39 21.29 28.51 -34.68
C PHE A 39 20.46 27.81 -33.61
N GLY A 40 19.66 28.56 -32.86
CA GLY A 40 18.85 28.04 -31.75
C GLY A 40 17.71 27.15 -32.24
N THR A 41 16.95 27.60 -33.24
CA THR A 41 15.82 26.83 -33.80
C THR A 41 16.29 25.55 -34.50
N GLY A 42 17.38 25.63 -35.26
CA GLY A 42 18.00 24.48 -35.92
C GLY A 42 18.54 23.46 -34.91
N GLY A 43 19.30 23.92 -33.91
CA GLY A 43 19.83 23.07 -32.86
C GLY A 43 18.76 22.41 -32.00
N ALA A 44 17.73 23.16 -31.57
CA ALA A 44 16.62 22.61 -30.81
C ALA A 44 15.87 21.52 -31.58
N LYS A 45 15.67 21.69 -32.89
CA LYS A 45 15.07 20.67 -33.76
C LYS A 45 15.92 19.40 -33.82
N ILE A 46 17.23 19.55 -34.03
CA ILE A 46 18.17 18.43 -34.10
C ILE A 46 18.24 17.67 -32.77
N ILE A 47 18.27 18.39 -31.64
CA ILE A 47 18.24 17.79 -30.31
C ILE A 47 16.94 17.01 -30.11
N ASN A 48 15.79 17.58 -30.50
CA ASN A 48 14.50 16.91 -30.40
C ASN A 48 14.45 15.62 -31.23
N GLU A 49 14.91 15.66 -32.48
CA GLU A 49 15.00 14.47 -33.34
C GLU A 49 15.93 13.39 -32.75
N ALA A 50 17.09 13.79 -32.20
CA ALA A 50 18.02 12.88 -31.55
C ALA A 50 17.43 12.22 -30.29
N PHE A 51 16.67 12.98 -29.49
CA PHE A 51 15.99 12.48 -28.29
C PHE A 51 14.89 11.48 -28.64
N ILE A 52 14.02 11.81 -29.61
CA ILE A 52 12.95 10.93 -30.09
C ILE A 52 13.53 9.60 -30.60
N ASN A 53 14.61 9.65 -31.39
CA ASN A 53 15.27 8.46 -31.92
C ASN A 53 15.87 7.52 -30.85
N ASN A 54 16.03 7.99 -29.62
CA ASN A 54 16.61 7.23 -28.51
C ASN A 54 15.63 7.06 -27.32
N ASN A 55 14.33 7.21 -27.53
CA ASN A 55 13.27 7.10 -26.50
C ASN A 55 13.46 8.06 -25.30
N LEU A 56 14.00 9.25 -25.56
CA LEU A 56 14.08 10.35 -24.58
C LEU A 56 13.04 11.42 -24.94
N PHE A 57 12.59 12.17 -23.93
CA PHE A 57 11.52 13.17 -24.11
C PHE A 57 11.99 14.58 -23.75
N ILE A 58 11.53 15.56 -24.52
CA ILE A 58 11.64 16.97 -24.16
C ILE A 58 10.25 17.40 -23.68
N GLU A 59 10.11 17.66 -22.38
CA GLU A 59 8.82 18.06 -21.79
C GLU A 59 8.41 19.45 -22.27
N GLN A 60 9.39 20.34 -22.40
CA GLN A 60 9.13 21.72 -22.76
C GLN A 60 10.26 22.35 -23.57
N LEU A 61 9.86 23.11 -24.58
CA LEU A 61 10.70 23.93 -25.44
C LEU A 61 10.43 25.40 -25.12
N ILE A 62 11.43 26.09 -24.59
CA ILE A 62 11.32 27.49 -24.15
C ILE A 62 12.14 28.38 -25.07
N ILE A 63 11.51 29.45 -25.56
CA ILE A 63 12.13 30.39 -26.49
C ILE A 63 12.76 31.55 -25.73
N PHE A 64 14.04 31.80 -25.98
CA PHE A 64 14.76 33.01 -25.61
C PHE A 64 14.79 33.98 -26.80
N ASP A 65 14.28 35.19 -26.58
CA ASP A 65 14.26 36.24 -27.60
C ASP A 65 15.53 37.08 -27.53
N ILE A 66 16.32 37.02 -28.60
CA ILE A 66 17.60 37.71 -28.74
C ILE A 66 17.39 39.24 -28.80
N THR A 67 16.27 39.70 -29.37
CA THR A 67 16.02 41.15 -29.57
C THR A 67 15.70 41.85 -28.26
N THR A 68 14.94 41.19 -27.39
CA THR A 68 14.54 41.71 -26.08
C THR A 68 15.43 41.23 -24.94
N VAL A 69 16.35 40.29 -25.22
CA VAL A 69 17.24 39.61 -24.25
C VAL A 69 16.42 39.04 -23.08
N ARG A 70 15.24 38.48 -23.40
CA ARG A 70 14.30 37.94 -22.41
C ARG A 70 13.75 36.59 -22.85
N ILE A 71 13.42 35.78 -21.87
CA ILE A 71 12.71 34.52 -22.09
C ILE A 71 11.24 34.85 -22.33
N ARG A 72 10.64 34.21 -23.33
CA ARG A 72 9.22 34.40 -23.63
C ARG A 72 8.37 33.68 -22.58
N GLY A 73 7.65 34.45 -21.76
CA GLY A 73 6.80 33.93 -20.68
C GLY A 73 7.49 33.93 -19.31
N ASP A 74 6.92 33.23 -18.33
CA ASP A 74 7.47 33.15 -16.98
C ASP A 74 8.32 31.89 -16.79
N LEU A 75 9.65 32.08 -16.82
CA LEU A 75 10.65 31.03 -16.62
C LEU A 75 10.39 30.22 -15.34
N LYS A 76 9.99 30.88 -14.25
CA LYS A 76 9.77 30.23 -12.97
C LYS A 76 8.62 29.24 -13.06
N SER A 77 7.49 29.66 -13.61
CA SER A 77 6.32 28.79 -13.78
C SER A 77 6.63 27.57 -14.66
N TYR A 78 7.37 27.77 -15.76
CA TYR A 78 7.71 26.68 -16.69
C TYR A 78 8.63 25.63 -16.06
N LEU A 79 9.68 26.06 -15.36
CA LEU A 79 10.61 25.13 -14.75
C LEU A 79 9.99 24.40 -13.55
N ILE A 80 9.31 25.10 -12.64
CA ILE A 80 8.77 24.50 -11.41
C ILE A 80 7.64 23.49 -11.71
N ASN A 81 6.74 23.83 -12.65
CA ASN A 81 5.59 22.97 -12.99
C ASN A 81 5.98 21.77 -13.86
N SER A 82 7.15 21.80 -14.51
CA SER A 82 7.62 20.65 -15.28
C SER A 82 7.97 19.47 -14.35
N PRO A 83 7.80 18.21 -14.76
CA PRO A 83 8.20 17.04 -13.96
C PRO A 83 9.73 16.83 -13.95
N THR A 84 10.44 17.47 -14.88
CA THR A 84 11.89 17.32 -15.08
C THR A 84 12.69 18.37 -14.33
N ARG A 85 13.91 18.00 -13.94
CA ARG A 85 14.86 18.90 -13.25
C ARG A 85 16.16 19.09 -14.04
N ILE A 86 16.18 18.67 -15.30
CA ILE A 86 17.32 18.83 -16.21
C ILE A 86 16.98 19.86 -17.27
N VAL A 87 17.84 20.87 -17.41
CA VAL A 87 17.69 21.97 -18.36
C VAL A 87 18.88 21.95 -19.31
N ILE A 88 18.61 21.95 -20.62
CA ILE A 88 19.61 22.16 -21.66
C ILE A 88 19.46 23.59 -22.16
N LEU A 89 20.53 24.37 -22.05
CA LEU A 89 20.60 25.72 -22.57
C LEU A 89 21.34 25.72 -23.91
N TRP A 90 20.59 25.88 -25.00
CA TRP A 90 21.10 25.90 -26.36
C TRP A 90 21.10 27.32 -26.95
N VAL A 91 22.08 28.10 -26.52
CA VAL A 91 22.18 29.54 -26.79
C VAL A 91 23.64 29.91 -27.07
N GLN A 92 23.91 31.00 -27.79
CA GLN A 92 25.26 31.52 -27.95
C GLN A 92 25.86 31.98 -26.61
N SER A 93 27.18 31.84 -26.45
CA SER A 93 27.92 32.14 -25.21
C SER A 93 27.64 33.55 -24.65
N ASN A 94 27.38 34.53 -25.52
CA ASN A 94 27.11 35.92 -25.15
C ASN A 94 25.84 36.11 -24.31
N TYR A 95 24.82 35.25 -24.49
CA TYR A 95 23.53 35.38 -23.79
C TYR A 95 23.38 34.43 -22.60
N ILE A 96 24.28 33.45 -22.44
CA ILE A 96 24.20 32.49 -21.32
C ILE A 96 24.24 33.22 -19.98
N LYS A 97 25.09 34.25 -19.85
CA LYS A 97 25.23 35.03 -18.61
C LYS A 97 23.89 35.62 -18.17
N SER A 98 23.18 36.33 -19.05
CA SER A 98 21.93 37.00 -18.70
C SER A 98 20.82 36.00 -18.33
N ILE A 99 20.80 34.83 -18.96
CA ILE A 99 19.86 33.77 -18.64
C ILE A 99 20.14 33.16 -17.26
N LEU A 100 21.41 32.92 -16.93
CA LEU A 100 21.81 32.41 -15.61
C LEU A 100 21.50 33.44 -14.50
N GLU A 101 21.76 34.74 -14.73
CA GLU A 101 21.41 35.79 -13.76
C GLU A 101 19.90 35.83 -13.47
N ASN A 102 19.07 35.70 -14.50
CA ASN A 102 17.62 35.55 -14.33
C ASN A 102 17.25 34.27 -13.55
N ALA A 103 17.91 33.15 -13.82
CA ALA A 103 17.65 31.89 -13.11
C ALA A 103 18.07 31.97 -11.62
N ILE A 104 19.16 32.67 -11.31
CA ILE A 104 19.64 32.93 -9.94
C ILE A 104 18.62 33.74 -9.14
N GLN A 105 18.01 34.74 -9.77
CA GLN A 105 17.00 35.59 -9.12
C GLN A 105 15.78 34.79 -8.64
N TYR A 106 15.43 33.72 -9.36
CA TYR A 106 14.26 32.89 -9.06
C TYR A 106 14.60 31.55 -8.38
N ASP A 107 15.86 31.33 -7.97
CA ASP A 107 16.34 30.08 -7.37
C ASP A 107 16.13 28.82 -8.23
N LEU A 108 16.34 28.95 -9.55
CA LEU A 108 16.10 27.89 -10.54
C LEU A 108 17.39 27.12 -10.94
N LEU A 109 18.47 27.25 -10.17
CA LEU A 109 19.73 26.52 -10.35
C LEU A 109 19.88 25.44 -9.26
N ALA A 110 21.01 25.42 -8.55
CA ALA A 110 21.23 24.51 -7.43
C ALA A 110 20.35 24.86 -6.22
N PRO A 111 19.90 23.87 -5.43
CA PRO A 111 20.15 22.42 -5.57
C PRO A 111 19.14 21.67 -6.46
N GLN A 112 18.10 22.35 -6.96
CA GLN A 112 16.94 21.67 -7.54
C GLN A 112 17.12 21.27 -9.01
N PHE A 113 17.84 22.08 -9.81
CA PHE A 113 17.98 21.88 -11.25
C PHE A 113 19.43 21.64 -11.65
N THR A 114 19.60 20.73 -12.60
CA THR A 114 20.88 20.49 -13.29
C THR A 114 20.83 21.12 -14.67
N TRP A 115 21.76 22.03 -14.96
CA TRP A 115 21.82 22.72 -16.23
C TRP A 115 23.02 22.27 -17.06
N ILE A 116 22.78 22.07 -18.35
CA ILE A 116 23.77 21.71 -19.36
C ILE A 116 23.86 22.85 -20.37
N LEU A 117 25.01 23.50 -20.42
CA LEU A 117 25.30 24.64 -21.28
C LEU A 117 25.91 24.17 -22.60
N SER A 118 25.54 24.83 -23.70
CA SER A 118 26.12 24.66 -25.04
C SER A 118 27.59 25.10 -25.15
N SER A 119 28.05 25.98 -24.27
CA SER A 119 29.42 26.50 -24.26
C SER A 119 29.82 26.98 -22.86
N SER A 120 31.11 26.94 -22.53
CA SER A 120 31.61 27.54 -21.28
C SER A 120 31.55 29.07 -21.32
N ILE A 121 31.50 29.68 -20.13
CA ILE A 121 31.50 31.14 -19.95
C ILE A 121 32.56 31.54 -18.93
N SER A 122 32.99 32.81 -18.96
CA SER A 122 33.85 33.35 -17.90
C SER A 122 33.05 33.52 -16.60
N LEU A 123 33.34 32.69 -15.61
CA LEU A 123 32.70 32.71 -14.29
C LEU A 123 33.16 33.88 -13.40
N LYS A 124 34.28 34.53 -13.75
CA LYS A 124 34.85 35.68 -13.01
C LYS A 124 33.94 36.91 -12.98
N ASN A 125 32.95 36.95 -13.86
CA ASN A 125 32.02 38.07 -13.99
C ASN A 125 30.80 37.97 -13.06
N PHE A 126 30.71 36.91 -12.24
CA PHE A 126 29.66 36.72 -11.24
C PHE A 126 30.15 37.10 -9.85
N ASN A 127 29.23 37.56 -8.98
CA ASN A 127 29.55 37.85 -7.59
C ASN A 127 29.80 36.55 -6.81
N GLU A 128 30.76 36.59 -5.88
CA GLU A 128 31.14 35.42 -5.06
C GLU A 128 29.98 34.86 -4.23
N THR A 129 29.03 35.71 -3.84
CA THR A 129 27.82 35.31 -3.09
C THR A 129 26.91 34.33 -3.85
N VAL A 130 27.07 34.25 -5.18
CA VAL A 130 26.22 33.43 -6.06
C VAL A 130 26.94 32.13 -6.44
N TYR A 131 28.22 31.96 -6.08
CA TYR A 131 29.03 30.83 -6.51
C TYR A 131 28.42 29.48 -6.11
N GLU A 132 27.85 29.37 -4.92
CA GLU A 132 27.18 28.13 -4.47
C GLU A 132 26.06 27.68 -5.41
N LYS A 133 25.34 28.62 -6.03
CA LYS A 133 24.24 28.33 -6.96
C LYS A 133 24.72 27.87 -8.35
N LEU A 134 25.95 28.23 -8.71
CA LEU A 134 26.58 27.90 -10.00
C LEU A 134 27.36 26.57 -9.95
N ILE A 135 27.64 26.04 -8.75
CA ILE A 135 28.29 24.74 -8.61
C ILE A 135 27.37 23.64 -9.17
N GLY A 136 27.95 22.75 -9.97
CA GLY A 136 27.23 21.64 -10.59
C GLY A 136 26.65 21.93 -11.97
N LEU A 137 26.86 23.12 -12.53
CA LEU A 137 26.60 23.39 -13.95
C LEU A 137 27.53 22.56 -14.84
N PHE A 138 27.01 22.10 -15.98
CA PHE A 138 27.79 21.43 -17.00
C PHE A 138 27.96 22.29 -18.24
N SER A 139 29.09 22.18 -18.93
CA SER A 139 29.25 22.65 -20.31
C SER A 139 29.76 21.51 -21.19
N ILE A 140 29.25 21.43 -22.42
CA ILE A 140 29.71 20.48 -23.43
C ILE A 140 30.45 21.27 -24.51
N GLU A 141 31.74 21.01 -24.68
CA GLU A 141 32.56 21.72 -25.68
C GLU A 141 33.24 20.77 -26.65
N PRO A 142 33.30 21.13 -27.96
CA PRO A 142 34.06 20.36 -28.93
C PRO A 142 35.56 20.55 -28.72
N VAL A 143 36.29 19.44 -28.67
CA VAL A 143 37.74 19.43 -28.42
C VAL A 143 38.48 18.65 -29.51
N THR A 144 39.79 18.80 -29.56
CA THR A 144 40.63 18.00 -30.45
C THR A 144 40.95 16.63 -29.84
N ALA A 145 41.28 15.66 -30.70
CA ALA A 145 41.67 14.31 -30.30
C ALA A 145 42.82 14.28 -29.27
N ASN A 146 43.77 15.21 -29.36
CA ASN A 146 44.90 15.29 -28.43
C ASN A 146 44.44 15.42 -26.97
N VAL A 147 43.39 16.19 -26.75
CA VAL A 147 42.89 16.43 -25.39
C VAL A 147 42.36 15.11 -24.83
N VAL A 148 41.55 14.38 -25.61
CA VAL A 148 40.88 13.11 -25.25
C VAL A 148 41.80 11.87 -25.34
N ASN A 149 43.12 12.07 -25.44
CA ASN A 149 44.10 11.00 -25.69
C ASN A 149 43.78 10.10 -26.91
N ALA A 150 43.08 10.66 -27.90
CA ALA A 150 42.80 10.02 -29.17
C ALA A 150 43.97 10.26 -30.14
N PRO A 151 44.18 9.36 -31.12
CA PRO A 151 45.30 9.47 -32.05
C PRO A 151 45.26 10.79 -32.83
N ILE A 152 46.42 11.45 -32.90
CA ILE A 152 46.66 12.66 -33.71
C ILE A 152 47.98 12.57 -34.47
N ASN A 153 48.11 13.42 -35.47
CA ASN A 153 49.37 13.58 -36.18
C ASN A 153 50.27 14.59 -35.45
N GLN A 154 51.09 14.10 -34.52
CA GLN A 154 51.96 14.93 -33.69
C GLN A 154 52.98 15.73 -34.50
N THR A 155 53.50 15.17 -35.60
CA THR A 155 54.49 15.84 -36.44
C THR A 155 53.86 17.03 -37.16
N LEU A 156 52.65 16.85 -37.70
CA LEU A 156 51.88 17.93 -38.31
C LEU A 156 51.48 19.00 -37.28
N LEU A 157 51.11 18.60 -36.06
CA LEU A 157 50.76 19.53 -34.98
C LEU A 157 51.95 20.41 -34.60
N ASN A 158 53.13 19.80 -34.41
CA ASN A 158 54.34 20.55 -34.08
C ASN A 158 54.76 21.48 -35.22
N ALA A 159 54.62 21.04 -36.47
CA ALA A 159 54.86 21.88 -37.64
C ALA A 159 53.88 23.07 -37.68
N ALA A 160 52.59 22.85 -37.37
CA ALA A 160 51.60 23.92 -37.30
C ALA A 160 51.96 24.96 -36.24
N TYR A 161 52.42 24.53 -35.06
CA TYR A 161 52.87 25.43 -34.01
C TYR A 161 54.13 26.22 -34.40
N GLN A 162 55.09 25.57 -35.05
CA GLN A 162 56.29 26.25 -35.56
C GLN A 162 55.94 27.31 -36.60
N ILE A 163 55.03 27.01 -37.53
CA ILE A 163 54.56 27.96 -38.54
C ILE A 163 53.88 29.16 -37.87
N TRP A 164 52.98 28.93 -36.91
CA TRP A 164 52.31 30.02 -36.21
C TRP A 164 53.33 30.89 -35.46
N GLN A 165 54.24 30.27 -34.72
CA GLN A 165 55.27 30.99 -33.97
C GLN A 165 56.22 31.78 -34.89
N GLN A 166 56.51 31.28 -36.09
CA GLN A 166 57.39 31.95 -37.05
C GLN A 166 56.74 33.17 -37.71
N TYR A 167 55.47 33.06 -38.11
CA TYR A 167 54.81 34.09 -38.91
C TYR A 167 53.94 35.06 -38.08
N GLU A 168 53.36 34.61 -36.96
CA GLU A 168 52.56 35.44 -36.06
C GLU A 168 52.88 35.16 -34.57
N PRO A 169 54.07 35.54 -34.08
CA PRO A 169 54.47 35.27 -32.70
C PRO A 169 53.60 36.00 -31.66
N GLU A 170 53.05 37.17 -32.01
CA GLU A 170 52.24 37.99 -31.11
C GLU A 170 50.88 37.38 -30.78
N THR A 171 50.32 36.58 -31.68
CA THR A 171 48.99 35.95 -31.52
C THR A 171 49.06 34.54 -30.94
N PHE A 172 50.27 33.97 -30.78
CA PHE A 172 50.46 32.60 -30.30
C PHE A 172 50.29 32.50 -28.78
N PRO A 173 49.24 31.82 -28.27
CA PRO A 173 48.94 31.79 -26.84
C PRO A 173 49.79 30.78 -26.04
N GLY A 174 50.74 30.11 -26.69
CA GLY A 174 51.49 28.98 -26.13
C GLY A 174 50.81 27.63 -26.40
N SER A 175 51.58 26.55 -26.52
CA SER A 175 51.11 25.23 -26.97
C SER A 175 50.02 24.60 -26.11
N SER A 176 49.89 25.01 -24.84
CA SER A 176 48.88 24.50 -23.90
C SER A 176 47.54 25.24 -23.94
N ASN A 177 47.51 26.48 -24.45
CA ASN A 177 46.35 27.38 -24.34
C ASN A 177 45.68 27.66 -25.70
N ILE A 178 45.99 26.87 -26.73
CA ILE A 178 45.41 27.02 -28.07
C ILE A 178 43.97 26.54 -28.05
N ASN A 179 43.07 27.38 -28.57
CA ASN A 179 41.67 27.04 -28.74
C ASN A 179 41.50 25.95 -29.81
N SER A 180 40.68 24.93 -29.51
CA SER A 180 40.33 23.84 -30.44
C SER A 180 39.83 24.34 -31.81
N TYR A 181 39.11 25.48 -31.84
CA TYR A 181 38.63 26.07 -33.10
C TYR A 181 39.76 26.49 -34.05
N ALA A 182 40.91 26.93 -33.53
CA ALA A 182 42.08 27.24 -34.36
C ALA A 182 42.64 25.98 -35.03
N LEU A 183 42.65 24.86 -34.32
CA LEU A 183 43.10 23.57 -34.84
C LEU A 183 42.12 22.99 -35.87
N PHE A 184 40.80 23.16 -35.67
CA PHE A 184 39.80 22.79 -36.67
C PHE A 184 39.93 23.63 -37.95
N ALA A 185 40.26 24.92 -37.83
CA ALA A 185 40.52 25.80 -38.97
C ALA A 185 41.79 25.37 -39.72
N PHE A 186 42.87 25.04 -39.00
CA PHE A 186 44.09 24.49 -39.60
C PHE A 186 43.77 23.24 -40.42
N ASP A 187 43.06 22.28 -39.84
CA ASP A 187 42.68 21.05 -40.53
C ASP A 187 41.74 21.29 -41.73
N ALA A 188 40.87 22.30 -41.68
CA ALA A 188 40.04 22.69 -42.82
C ALA A 188 40.91 23.17 -43.99
N THR A 189 41.88 24.04 -43.70
CA THR A 189 42.82 24.53 -44.72
C THR A 189 43.72 23.41 -45.25
N TRP A 190 44.18 22.51 -44.36
CA TRP A 190 45.02 21.38 -44.74
C TRP A 190 44.28 20.37 -45.61
N THR A 191 42.99 20.13 -45.32
CA THR A 191 42.12 19.28 -46.15
C THR A 191 42.02 19.85 -47.57
N LEU A 192 41.81 21.17 -47.69
CA LEU A 192 41.77 21.84 -48.99
C LEU A 192 43.09 21.71 -49.74
N ILE A 193 44.21 22.00 -49.08
CA ILE A 193 45.57 21.90 -49.68
C ILE A 193 45.82 20.47 -50.19
N LYS A 194 45.54 19.46 -49.36
CA LYS A 194 45.76 18.06 -49.72
C LYS A 194 44.90 17.61 -50.90
N SER A 195 43.65 18.07 -50.96
CA SER A 195 42.76 17.79 -52.09
C SER A 195 43.26 18.43 -53.39
N LEU A 196 43.72 19.69 -53.33
CA LEU A 196 44.28 20.40 -54.49
C LEU A 196 45.59 19.77 -54.98
N GLU A 197 46.47 19.37 -54.06
CA GLU A 197 47.72 18.67 -54.39
C GLU A 197 47.44 17.38 -55.18
N LYS A 198 46.43 16.62 -54.76
CA LYS A 198 46.06 15.36 -55.42
C LYS A 198 45.47 15.57 -56.83
N ILE A 199 44.69 16.64 -57.01
CA ILE A 199 44.19 17.02 -58.34
C ILE A 199 45.32 17.53 -59.23
N CYS A 200 46.19 18.39 -58.71
CA CYS A 200 47.29 18.94 -59.49
C CYS A 200 48.32 17.85 -59.88
N SER A 201 48.56 16.86 -59.01
CA SER A 201 49.43 15.71 -59.32
C SER A 201 48.86 14.77 -60.37
N THR A 202 47.56 14.48 -60.34
CA THR A 202 46.89 13.69 -61.40
C THR A 202 46.89 14.42 -62.75
N MET A 203 46.83 15.75 -62.73
CA MET A 203 46.81 16.59 -63.93
C MET A 203 48.20 16.93 -64.48
N LYS A 204 49.31 16.64 -63.78
CA LYS A 204 50.68 16.86 -64.30
C LYS A 204 50.96 16.14 -65.63
N ASN A 205 50.15 15.15 -65.99
CA ASN A 205 50.23 14.43 -67.27
C ASN A 205 49.48 15.12 -68.43
N HIS A 206 48.71 16.17 -68.16
CA HIS A 206 48.00 16.96 -69.17
C HIS A 206 48.51 18.41 -69.16
N SER A 207 48.71 19.01 -70.33
CA SER A 207 49.31 20.34 -70.56
C SER A 207 48.48 21.54 -70.06
N TYR A 208 47.46 21.32 -69.23
CA TYR A 208 46.59 22.35 -68.67
C TYR A 208 47.00 22.68 -67.22
N SER A 209 46.85 23.95 -66.82
CA SER A 209 47.00 24.32 -65.41
C SER A 209 45.89 23.67 -64.58
N CYS A 210 46.25 23.06 -63.44
CA CYS A 210 45.27 22.40 -62.58
C CYS A 210 44.21 23.36 -62.00
N LEU A 211 44.56 24.64 -61.89
CA LEU A 211 43.70 25.74 -61.43
C LEU A 211 43.15 26.57 -62.60
N SER A 212 42.37 25.95 -63.48
CA SER A 212 41.72 26.64 -64.60
C SER A 212 40.30 27.11 -64.25
N PHE A 213 39.95 28.31 -64.70
CA PHE A 213 38.64 28.92 -64.49
C PHE A 213 38.05 29.36 -65.82
N ILE A 214 36.76 29.09 -66.03
CA ILE A 214 36.00 29.56 -67.19
C ILE A 214 35.21 30.80 -66.78
N GLY A 215 35.21 31.84 -67.62
CA GLY A 215 34.46 33.08 -67.42
C GLY A 215 35.34 34.33 -67.59
N SER A 216 34.85 35.33 -68.34
CA SER A 216 35.60 36.56 -68.65
C SER A 216 35.59 37.59 -67.53
N SER A 217 34.65 37.51 -66.58
CA SER A 217 34.54 38.45 -65.46
C SER A 217 35.05 37.83 -64.16
N PHE A 218 35.75 38.62 -63.33
CA PHE A 218 36.34 38.16 -62.08
C PHE A 218 35.27 37.87 -61.00
N CYS A 219 34.10 38.52 -61.08
CA CYS A 219 33.07 38.47 -60.03
C CYS A 219 31.81 37.65 -60.40
N PHE A 220 31.44 37.55 -61.68
CA PHE A 220 30.25 36.83 -62.14
C PHE A 220 30.59 35.74 -63.17
N HIS A 221 29.99 34.56 -62.99
CA HIS A 221 30.15 33.40 -63.88
C HIS A 221 31.57 32.84 -64.03
N ARG A 222 32.44 33.07 -63.04
CA ARG A 222 33.74 32.39 -62.97
C ARG A 222 33.57 31.01 -62.35
N ARG A 223 33.58 29.96 -63.16
CA ARG A 223 33.43 28.56 -62.70
C ARG A 223 34.79 27.88 -62.70
N PHE A 224 35.13 27.24 -61.57
CA PHE A 224 36.29 26.35 -61.52
C PHE A 224 36.00 25.09 -62.35
N VAL A 225 36.83 24.85 -63.38
CA VAL A 225 36.60 23.77 -64.37
C VAL A 225 36.56 22.42 -63.67
N HIS A 226 37.52 22.18 -62.78
CA HIS A 226 37.68 20.93 -62.07
C HIS A 226 36.92 20.90 -60.74
N SER A 227 35.85 21.68 -60.60
CA SER A 227 35.05 21.76 -59.37
C SER A 227 34.48 20.42 -58.92
N ASP A 228 33.93 19.63 -59.85
CA ASP A 228 33.38 18.31 -59.53
C ASP A 228 34.48 17.31 -59.11
N LEU A 229 35.67 17.37 -59.72
CA LEU A 229 36.83 16.56 -59.33
C LEU A 229 37.34 16.95 -57.94
N LEU A 230 37.37 18.25 -57.62
CA LEU A 230 37.74 18.73 -56.30
C LEU A 230 36.75 18.29 -55.22
N LEU A 231 35.44 18.36 -55.50
CA LEU A 231 34.42 17.86 -54.60
C LEU A 231 34.56 16.35 -54.37
N ASN A 232 34.85 15.58 -55.42
CA ASN A 232 35.08 14.14 -55.30
C ASN A 232 36.32 13.83 -54.45
N GLU A 233 37.44 14.50 -54.68
CA GLU A 233 38.66 14.31 -53.87
C GLU A 233 38.46 14.75 -52.43
N LEU A 234 37.77 15.87 -52.18
CA LEU A 234 37.39 16.31 -50.83
C LEU A 234 36.57 15.23 -50.10
N CYS A 235 35.59 14.61 -50.75
CA CYS A 235 34.80 13.52 -50.18
C CYS A 235 35.63 12.27 -49.91
N LEU A 236 36.62 11.97 -50.74
CA LEU A 236 37.52 10.82 -50.59
C LEU A 236 38.68 11.08 -49.62
N THR A 237 38.88 12.32 -49.17
CA THR A 237 39.96 12.62 -48.22
C THR A 237 39.76 11.84 -46.92
N ASN A 238 40.83 11.11 -46.56
CA ASN A 238 40.93 10.39 -45.30
C ASN A 238 42.36 10.57 -44.78
N PHE A 239 42.51 11.20 -43.62
CA PHE A 239 43.81 11.36 -43.00
C PHE A 239 43.71 11.67 -41.51
N LEU A 240 44.83 11.49 -40.81
CA LEU A 240 45.00 11.91 -39.44
C LEU A 240 45.51 13.36 -39.41
N GLY A 241 44.66 14.29 -38.99
CA GLY A 241 44.97 15.71 -38.86
C GLY A 241 45.45 16.10 -37.46
N VAL A 242 45.50 17.41 -37.20
CA VAL A 242 45.88 17.97 -35.89
C VAL A 242 44.74 17.88 -34.87
N SER A 243 43.49 17.89 -35.35
CA SER A 243 42.28 17.73 -34.53
C SER A 243 41.81 16.28 -34.39
N GLY A 244 42.41 15.34 -35.14
CA GLY A 244 42.09 13.91 -35.14
C GLY A 244 41.82 13.35 -36.55
N TYR A 245 41.13 12.21 -36.64
CA TYR A 245 40.79 11.58 -37.93
C TYR A 245 39.78 12.37 -38.75
N ILE A 246 40.12 12.81 -39.96
CA ILE A 246 39.21 13.55 -40.84
C ILE A 246 38.76 12.65 -41.98
N LYS A 247 37.44 12.52 -42.13
CA LYS A 247 36.80 11.77 -43.22
C LYS A 247 35.44 12.37 -43.54
N PHE A 248 35.19 12.55 -44.84
CA PHE A 248 33.91 13.04 -45.39
C PHE A 248 33.21 11.95 -46.21
N ASN A 249 31.97 12.23 -46.63
CA ASN A 249 31.18 11.39 -47.52
C ASN A 249 30.30 12.28 -48.41
N PHE A 250 29.88 11.76 -49.56
CA PHE A 250 29.00 12.45 -50.49
C PHE A 250 27.63 12.79 -49.90
N ASN A 251 27.12 11.97 -48.98
CA ASN A 251 25.79 12.12 -48.41
C ASN A 251 25.73 13.07 -47.21
N VAL A 252 26.88 13.39 -46.60
CA VAL A 252 26.94 14.11 -45.33
C VAL A 252 27.95 15.24 -45.44
N THR A 253 27.52 16.46 -45.14
CA THR A 253 28.38 17.67 -45.13
C THR A 253 29.37 17.68 -43.95
N ASP A 254 29.08 16.89 -42.94
CA ASP A 254 29.78 16.86 -41.68
C ASP A 254 30.89 15.81 -41.71
N ARG A 255 31.94 16.05 -40.92
CA ARG A 255 32.95 15.05 -40.61
C ARG A 255 32.29 13.83 -39.95
N ILE A 256 32.57 12.63 -40.46
CA ILE A 256 31.91 11.39 -40.02
C ILE A 256 32.57 10.78 -38.79
N ILE A 257 33.89 10.88 -38.71
CA ILE A 257 34.71 10.27 -37.66
C ILE A 257 35.52 11.36 -37.00
N GLY A 258 35.71 11.24 -35.69
CA GLY A 258 36.60 12.14 -34.94
C GLY A 258 35.88 13.37 -34.41
N SER A 259 34.63 13.19 -33.97
CA SER A 259 33.97 14.15 -33.10
C SER A 259 34.35 13.84 -31.65
N TYR A 260 34.96 14.81 -30.97
CA TYR A 260 35.40 14.67 -29.59
C TYR A 260 34.81 15.81 -28.77
N TYR A 261 34.36 15.50 -27.56
CA TYR A 261 33.75 16.47 -26.66
C TYR A 261 34.25 16.30 -25.24
N TYR A 262 34.36 17.42 -24.52
CA TYR A 262 34.55 17.43 -23.07
C TYR A 262 33.29 17.91 -22.38
N LEU A 263 32.96 17.20 -21.30
CA LEU A 263 32.03 17.68 -20.30
C LEU A 263 32.85 18.33 -19.20
N GLN A 264 32.63 19.62 -18.98
CA GLN A 264 33.22 20.32 -17.83
C GLN A 264 32.15 20.52 -16.77
N ASN A 265 32.57 20.49 -15.52
CA ASN A 265 31.73 20.74 -14.35
C ASN A 265 32.25 21.97 -13.61
N VAL A 266 31.34 22.84 -13.19
CA VAL A 266 31.70 24.02 -12.40
C VAL A 266 32.01 23.60 -10.98
N GLN A 267 33.25 23.82 -10.56
CA GLN A 267 33.76 23.42 -9.25
C GLN A 267 34.53 24.56 -8.58
N PRO A 268 34.56 24.61 -7.24
CA PRO A 268 35.40 25.54 -6.50
C PRO A 268 36.88 25.22 -6.72
N SER A 269 37.67 26.25 -6.99
CA SER A 269 39.11 26.22 -7.20
C SER A 269 39.77 27.32 -6.36
N VAL A 270 41.11 27.30 -6.24
CA VAL A 270 41.87 28.25 -5.42
C VAL A 270 41.62 29.71 -5.83
N ASN A 271 41.31 29.94 -7.12
CA ASN A 271 41.09 31.26 -7.70
C ASN A 271 39.60 31.55 -8.00
N GLY A 272 38.67 30.91 -7.28
CA GLY A 272 37.22 31.04 -7.48
C GLY A 272 36.62 29.85 -8.22
N LEU A 273 35.54 30.05 -8.98
CA LEU A 273 34.91 28.97 -9.75
C LEU A 273 35.58 28.79 -11.11
N ASN A 274 35.87 27.53 -11.47
CA ASN A 274 36.39 27.17 -12.78
C ASN A 274 35.62 25.99 -13.37
N PHE A 275 35.58 25.93 -14.70
CA PHE A 275 35.13 24.75 -15.43
C PHE A 275 36.25 23.70 -15.44
N ILE A 276 36.03 22.57 -14.78
CA ILE A 276 36.99 21.47 -14.71
C ILE A 276 36.52 20.33 -15.62
N PRO A 277 37.35 19.84 -16.57
CA PRO A 277 36.98 18.71 -17.41
C PRO A 277 36.85 17.43 -16.57
N ILE A 278 35.68 16.80 -16.64
CA ILE A 278 35.36 15.60 -15.85
C ILE A 278 35.17 14.37 -16.74
N LEU A 279 34.53 14.53 -17.89
CA LEU A 279 34.27 13.44 -18.83
C LEU A 279 34.78 13.80 -20.23
N GLU A 280 35.24 12.77 -20.92
CA GLU A 280 35.75 12.82 -22.27
C GLU A 280 34.89 11.93 -23.16
N TYR A 281 34.45 12.44 -24.30
CA TYR A 281 33.65 11.71 -25.26
C TYR A 281 34.43 11.49 -26.55
N SER A 282 34.30 10.28 -27.07
CA SER A 282 34.61 9.97 -28.47
C SER A 282 33.54 9.05 -29.05
N ASP A 283 33.32 9.13 -30.36
CA ASP A 283 32.33 8.30 -31.05
C ASP A 283 32.56 6.79 -30.88
N SER A 284 33.80 6.36 -30.64
CA SER A 284 34.14 4.94 -30.46
C SER A 284 34.01 4.47 -29.01
N THR A 285 34.25 5.34 -28.03
CA THR A 285 34.33 4.94 -26.62
C THR A 285 33.20 5.45 -25.74
N ASN A 286 32.31 6.29 -26.29
CA ASN A 286 31.34 7.10 -25.54
C ASN A 286 32.03 7.90 -24.41
N TRP A 287 31.23 8.38 -23.44
CA TRP A 287 31.70 9.14 -22.28
C TRP A 287 32.56 8.28 -21.31
N LYS A 288 33.80 8.70 -21.11
CA LYS A 288 34.76 8.16 -20.13
C LYS A 288 35.17 9.24 -19.14
N THR A 289 35.63 8.84 -17.96
CA THR A 289 36.18 9.78 -16.96
C THR A 289 37.57 10.25 -17.39
N SER A 290 37.78 11.58 -17.41
CA SER A 290 39.05 12.19 -17.87
C SER A 290 40.23 11.85 -16.96
N LYS A 291 40.08 12.09 -15.67
CA LYS A 291 41.07 11.74 -14.63
C LYS A 291 40.36 11.06 -13.48
N GLN A 292 40.95 10.02 -12.92
CA GLN A 292 40.38 9.25 -11.80
C GLN A 292 40.12 10.10 -10.54
N THR A 293 40.82 11.23 -10.40
CA THR A 293 40.67 12.18 -9.28
C THR A 293 39.52 13.17 -9.45
N ASN A 294 38.98 13.33 -10.66
CA ASN A 294 37.97 14.35 -10.94
C ASN A 294 36.59 13.78 -10.63
N VAL A 295 36.04 14.18 -9.48
CA VAL A 295 34.69 13.82 -9.05
C VAL A 295 33.69 14.80 -9.64
N ILE A 296 32.51 14.33 -10.02
CA ILE A 296 31.41 15.19 -10.46
C ILE A 296 30.74 15.77 -9.23
N ILE A 297 30.70 17.10 -9.12
CA ILE A 297 29.93 17.79 -8.09
C ILE A 297 28.59 18.14 -8.70
N TRP A 298 27.52 17.68 -8.07
CA TRP A 298 26.14 17.95 -8.47
C TRP A 298 25.59 19.19 -7.77
N PRO A 299 24.53 19.81 -8.32
CA PRO A 299 23.86 20.93 -7.67
C PRO A 299 23.55 20.64 -6.20
N GLY A 300 23.89 21.57 -5.30
CA GLY A 300 23.73 21.39 -3.84
C GLY A 300 24.90 20.68 -3.15
N ASN A 301 26.09 20.69 -3.76
CA ASN A 301 27.32 20.07 -3.23
C ASN A 301 27.17 18.55 -2.96
N SER A 302 26.36 17.87 -3.76
CA SER A 302 26.18 16.42 -3.68
C SER A 302 27.16 15.68 -4.59
N LEU A 303 27.60 14.48 -4.17
CA LEU A 303 28.36 13.55 -5.01
C LEU A 303 27.45 12.51 -5.69
N VAL A 304 26.21 12.40 -5.24
CA VAL A 304 25.22 11.46 -5.78
C VAL A 304 24.54 12.10 -7.00
N PRO A 305 24.49 11.40 -8.16
CA PRO A 305 23.83 11.92 -9.34
C PRO A 305 22.33 12.14 -9.12
N PRO A 306 21.78 13.28 -9.54
CA PRO A 306 20.36 13.54 -9.46
C PRO A 306 19.61 12.61 -10.42
N THR A 307 18.41 12.20 -10.03
CA THR A 307 17.55 11.33 -10.85
C THR A 307 16.97 12.06 -12.08
N GLY A 308 17.05 13.39 -12.10
CA GLY A 308 16.50 14.25 -13.15
C GLY A 308 15.00 14.53 -13.03
N ARG A 309 14.35 14.08 -11.95
CA ARG A 309 12.91 14.27 -11.68
C ARG A 309 12.69 15.11 -10.44
N ALA A 310 11.48 15.64 -10.28
CA ALA A 310 11.05 16.32 -9.07
C ALA A 310 11.04 15.36 -7.86
N ILE A 311 11.56 15.79 -6.71
CA ILE A 311 11.66 15.03 -5.46
C ILE A 311 11.01 15.85 -4.34
N LEU A 312 10.38 15.19 -3.37
CA LEU A 312 9.65 15.83 -2.26
C LEU A 312 10.54 16.46 -1.17
N LYS A 313 11.83 16.18 -1.19
CA LYS A 313 12.78 16.62 -0.15
C LYS A 313 12.80 18.15 -0.02
N GLY A 314 12.56 18.64 1.20
CA GLY A 314 12.56 20.07 1.55
C GLY A 314 11.28 20.83 1.18
N ILE A 315 10.27 20.15 0.65
CA ILE A 315 9.00 20.77 0.28
C ILE A 315 8.06 20.79 1.48
N SER A 316 7.41 21.92 1.73
CA SER A 316 6.32 21.99 2.71
C SER A 316 5.00 21.57 2.07
N LEU A 317 4.33 20.58 2.67
CA LEU A 317 3.07 20.04 2.18
C LEU A 317 1.94 20.33 3.17
N ARG A 318 0.83 20.89 2.67
CA ARG A 318 -0.43 21.01 3.42
C ARG A 318 -1.18 19.68 3.32
N ILE A 319 -1.18 18.94 4.43
CA ILE A 319 -1.73 17.59 4.50
C ILE A 319 -3.10 17.66 5.16
N GLY A 320 -4.15 17.39 4.40
CA GLY A 320 -5.49 17.24 4.96
C GLY A 320 -5.66 15.87 5.61
N VAL A 321 -6.15 15.83 6.85
CA VAL A 321 -6.44 14.59 7.57
C VAL A 321 -7.87 14.61 8.09
N ILE A 322 -8.55 13.46 8.05
CA ILE A 322 -9.90 13.28 8.58
C ILE A 322 -9.87 12.54 9.92
N GLU A 323 -10.70 12.95 10.87
CA GLU A 323 -10.90 12.22 12.11
C GLU A 323 -11.62 10.89 11.85
N SER A 324 -10.94 9.78 12.15
CA SER A 324 -11.48 8.43 11.98
C SER A 324 -10.73 7.45 12.88
N ILE A 325 -11.37 6.95 13.93
CA ILE A 325 -10.76 6.02 14.88
C ILE A 325 -10.66 4.62 14.22
N PRO A 326 -9.49 3.93 14.26
CA PRO A 326 -8.22 4.28 14.93
C PRO A 326 -7.15 4.93 14.03
N PHE A 327 -7.50 5.31 12.80
CA PHE A 327 -6.57 5.90 11.83
C PHE A 327 -6.08 7.29 12.24
N THR A 328 -6.98 8.17 12.70
CA THR A 328 -6.66 9.49 13.25
C THR A 328 -7.59 9.79 14.41
N ILE A 329 -6.99 10.03 15.56
CA ILE A 329 -7.61 10.39 16.83
C ILE A 329 -7.12 11.80 17.16
N VAL A 330 -8.06 12.71 17.36
CA VAL A 330 -7.78 14.10 17.71
C VAL A 330 -8.01 14.26 19.20
N THR A 331 -6.98 14.68 19.94
CA THR A 331 -7.12 15.03 21.35
C THR A 331 -6.70 16.48 21.57
N ASN A 332 -7.48 17.22 22.35
CA ASN A 332 -7.11 18.56 22.77
C ASN A 332 -6.23 18.43 24.01
N VAL A 333 -4.97 18.85 23.90
CA VAL A 333 -4.00 18.86 24.99
C VAL A 333 -3.72 20.30 25.36
N ILE A 334 -3.54 20.56 26.65
CA ILE A 334 -3.08 21.86 27.13
C ILE A 334 -1.55 21.77 27.16
N ASP A 335 -0.90 22.58 26.34
CA ASP A 335 0.56 22.68 26.30
C ASP A 335 1.11 23.20 27.65
N GLU A 336 2.42 23.04 27.86
CA GLU A 336 3.15 23.57 29.03
C GLU A 336 2.95 25.07 29.25
N PHE A 337 2.55 25.80 28.19
CA PHE A 337 2.25 27.24 28.19
C PHE A 337 0.75 27.57 28.38
N GLY A 338 -0.10 26.59 28.67
CA GLY A 338 -1.54 26.79 28.90
C GLY A 338 -2.37 27.01 27.62
N GLN A 339 -1.80 26.76 26.43
CA GLN A 339 -2.51 26.87 25.15
C GLN A 339 -3.12 25.52 24.75
N ASN A 340 -4.34 25.54 24.23
CA ASN A 340 -4.98 24.35 23.69
C ASN A 340 -4.35 24.00 22.33
N THR A 341 -3.57 22.93 22.27
CA THR A 341 -3.07 22.36 21.02
C THR A 341 -3.82 21.08 20.68
N THR A 342 -4.07 20.90 19.39
CA THR A 342 -4.66 19.67 18.86
C THR A 342 -3.54 18.66 18.63
N LYS A 343 -3.52 17.59 19.41
CA LYS A 343 -2.60 16.48 19.22
C LYS A 343 -3.25 15.42 18.33
N PHE A 344 -2.57 15.08 17.25
CA PHE A 344 -2.97 14.00 16.35
C PHE A 344 -2.26 12.72 16.76
N THR A 345 -3.02 11.65 16.97
CA THR A 345 -2.49 10.30 17.27
C THR A 345 -3.22 9.27 16.43
N GLY A 346 -2.58 8.18 16.05
CA GLY A 346 -3.20 7.12 15.24
C GLY A 346 -2.27 6.60 14.17
N TYR A 347 -2.79 5.68 13.34
CA TYR A 347 -2.03 5.09 12.24
C TYR A 347 -1.54 6.14 11.22
N VAL A 348 -2.40 7.10 10.85
CA VAL A 348 -2.10 8.10 9.81
C VAL A 348 -1.08 9.15 10.28
N PRO A 349 -1.20 9.78 11.47
CA PRO A 349 -0.15 10.67 11.97
C PRO A 349 1.23 10.00 12.07
N ASP A 350 1.30 8.78 12.61
CA ASP A 350 2.55 8.01 12.69
C ASP A 350 3.11 7.71 11.29
N LEU A 351 2.24 7.41 10.31
CA LEU A 351 2.64 7.21 8.91
C LEU A 351 3.19 8.49 8.27
N ILE A 352 2.60 9.66 8.57
CA ILE A 352 3.08 10.97 8.08
C ILE A 352 4.48 11.24 8.61
N GLU A 353 4.71 11.03 9.91
CA GLU A 353 6.02 11.22 10.55
C GLU A 353 7.08 10.32 9.90
N LEU A 354 6.75 9.03 9.73
CA LEU A 354 7.65 8.06 9.14
C LEU A 354 7.92 8.32 7.63
N LEU A 355 6.95 8.83 6.88
CA LEU A 355 7.15 9.30 5.51
C LEU A 355 8.01 10.57 5.48
N ALA A 356 7.77 11.52 6.38
CA ALA A 356 8.53 12.77 6.48
C ALA A 356 10.00 12.50 6.80
N ASP A 357 10.29 11.57 7.71
CA ASP A 357 11.66 11.18 8.05
C ASP A 357 12.39 10.51 6.89
N LYS A 358 11.70 9.64 6.14
CA LYS A 358 12.30 8.89 5.03
C LYS A 358 12.52 9.74 3.79
N ILE A 359 11.55 10.61 3.46
CA ILE A 359 11.56 11.43 2.24
C ILE A 359 12.22 12.79 2.48
N GLY A 360 12.06 13.35 3.69
CA GLY A 360 12.57 14.66 4.07
C GLY A 360 11.69 15.84 3.65
N PHE A 361 10.37 15.66 3.49
CA PHE A 361 9.43 16.78 3.30
C PHE A 361 8.97 17.34 4.65
N ILE A 362 8.45 18.56 4.66
CA ILE A 362 8.00 19.26 5.87
C ILE A 362 6.46 19.14 5.98
N PRO A 363 5.91 18.32 6.90
CA PRO A 363 4.47 18.14 7.03
C PRO A 363 3.80 19.33 7.71
N ASN A 364 2.75 19.86 7.10
CA ASN A 364 1.80 20.80 7.73
C ASN A 364 0.43 20.14 7.81
N ILE A 365 0.14 19.48 8.94
CA ILE A 365 -1.09 18.70 9.15
C ILE A 365 -2.26 19.63 9.46
N GLN A 366 -3.33 19.49 8.68
CA GLN A 366 -4.55 20.28 8.81
C GLN A 366 -5.75 19.33 8.96
N LEU A 367 -6.51 19.51 10.04
CA LEU A 367 -7.73 18.74 10.27
C LEU A 367 -8.84 19.21 9.33
N ALA A 368 -9.48 18.26 8.65
CA ALA A 368 -10.67 18.53 7.87
C ALA A 368 -11.89 18.81 8.76
N PRO A 369 -12.79 19.74 8.37
CA PRO A 369 -14.05 19.98 9.06
C PRO A 369 -14.87 18.70 9.30
N LEU A 370 -15.43 18.56 10.51
CA LEU A 370 -16.21 17.38 10.94
C LEU A 370 -17.39 17.01 10.02
N ASN A 371 -17.97 17.99 9.33
CA ASN A 371 -19.13 17.79 8.43
C ASN A 371 -18.72 17.46 6.99
N GLN A 372 -17.43 17.34 6.68
CA GLN A 372 -16.96 17.11 5.32
C GLN A 372 -17.08 15.64 4.93
N THR A 373 -17.63 15.37 3.75
CA THR A 373 -17.68 14.01 3.19
C THR A 373 -16.35 13.65 2.53
N TYR A 374 -16.09 12.35 2.33
CA TYR A 374 -14.91 11.89 1.60
C TYR A 374 -14.83 12.49 0.19
N SER A 375 -15.97 12.65 -0.50
CA SER A 375 -16.03 13.34 -1.78
C SER A 375 -15.67 14.82 -1.66
N GLY A 376 -16.04 15.47 -0.56
CA GLY A 376 -15.64 16.84 -0.26
C GLY A 376 -14.14 16.99 0.00
N LEU A 377 -13.48 16.00 0.60
CA LEU A 377 -12.02 15.97 0.77
C LEU A 377 -11.30 15.84 -0.57
N ILE A 378 -11.81 14.97 -1.44
CA ILE A 378 -11.27 14.80 -2.79
C ILE A 378 -11.39 16.11 -3.57
N GLN A 379 -12.55 16.78 -3.48
CA GLN A 379 -12.74 18.10 -4.09
C GLN A 379 -11.81 19.16 -3.50
N ALA A 380 -11.47 19.08 -2.21
CA ALA A 380 -10.54 20.00 -1.57
C ALA A 380 -9.11 19.89 -2.14
N VAL A 381 -8.68 18.67 -2.50
CA VAL A 381 -7.39 18.44 -3.21
C VAL A 381 -7.47 19.00 -4.64
N VAL A 382 -8.56 18.76 -5.37
CA VAL A 382 -8.77 19.32 -6.72
C VAL A 382 -8.74 20.85 -6.71
N ASN A 383 -9.32 21.47 -5.68
CA ASN A 383 -9.34 22.92 -5.51
C ASN A 383 -8.04 23.50 -4.94
N GLY A 384 -7.02 22.67 -4.66
CA GLY A 384 -5.73 23.11 -4.11
C GLY A 384 -5.77 23.62 -2.66
N GLN A 385 -6.82 23.28 -1.90
CA GLN A 385 -6.91 23.61 -0.47
C GLN A 385 -5.88 22.80 0.33
N TYR A 386 -5.77 21.51 0.01
CA TYR A 386 -4.75 20.61 0.51
C TYR A 386 -3.86 20.16 -0.64
N ASP A 387 -2.57 19.99 -0.38
CA ASP A 387 -1.64 19.44 -1.39
C ASP A 387 -1.81 17.93 -1.51
N ILE A 388 -2.04 17.24 -0.38
CA ILE A 388 -2.39 15.82 -0.30
C ILE A 388 -3.37 15.57 0.84
N VAL A 389 -4.14 14.48 0.76
CA VAL A 389 -5.01 14.02 1.85
C VAL A 389 -4.63 12.60 2.26
N LEU A 390 -4.44 12.39 3.57
CA LEU A 390 -4.20 11.09 4.17
C LEU A 390 -5.33 10.72 5.13
N GLY A 391 -5.78 9.47 5.06
CA GLY A 391 -6.91 8.97 5.85
C GLY A 391 -7.29 7.56 5.43
N ASP A 392 -8.43 7.09 5.93
CA ASP A 392 -9.12 5.88 5.51
C ASP A 392 -9.87 6.09 4.17
N VAL A 393 -9.19 6.68 3.18
CA VAL A 393 -9.78 7.00 1.88
C VAL A 393 -9.65 5.80 0.94
N THR A 394 -10.77 5.12 0.70
CA THR A 394 -10.83 4.03 -0.27
C THR A 394 -10.58 4.51 -1.68
N VAL A 395 -9.71 3.80 -2.36
CA VAL A 395 -9.40 3.98 -3.77
C VAL A 395 -10.52 3.37 -4.63
N THR A 396 -11.23 4.21 -5.40
CA THR A 396 -12.28 3.77 -6.34
C THR A 396 -12.06 4.36 -7.72
N ALA A 397 -12.63 3.74 -8.76
CA ALA A 397 -12.50 4.21 -10.14
C ALA A 397 -13.00 5.66 -10.32
N ILE A 398 -14.19 5.96 -9.80
CA ILE A 398 -14.81 7.31 -9.87
C ILE A 398 -13.92 8.37 -9.19
N ARG A 399 -13.30 8.03 -8.06
CA ARG A 399 -12.40 8.95 -7.36
C ARG A 399 -11.10 9.17 -8.13
N ARG A 400 -10.54 8.10 -8.71
CA ARG A 400 -9.28 8.16 -9.49
C ARG A 400 -9.42 8.94 -10.81
N GLU A 401 -10.63 9.13 -11.32
CA GLU A 401 -10.86 10.03 -12.46
C GLU A 401 -10.62 11.51 -12.10
N LEU A 402 -10.90 11.90 -10.86
CA LEU A 402 -10.80 13.27 -10.35
C LEU A 402 -9.41 13.60 -9.77
N VAL A 403 -8.80 12.64 -9.08
CA VAL A 403 -7.54 12.81 -8.32
C VAL A 403 -6.58 11.65 -8.55
N GLY A 404 -5.29 11.89 -8.28
CA GLY A 404 -4.29 10.83 -8.18
C GLY A 404 -4.40 10.06 -6.87
N PHE A 405 -3.90 8.83 -6.86
CA PHE A 405 -3.77 8.02 -5.65
C PHE A 405 -2.41 7.35 -5.63
N SER A 406 -1.79 7.31 -4.46
CA SER A 406 -0.58 6.55 -4.23
C SER A 406 -0.82 5.04 -4.29
N ASN A 407 0.27 4.28 -4.22
CA ASN A 407 0.27 2.88 -3.82
C ASN A 407 -0.45 2.69 -2.48
N ALA A 408 -1.01 1.48 -2.30
CA ALA A 408 -1.81 1.14 -1.13
C ALA A 408 -1.00 1.30 0.17
N ILE A 409 -1.52 2.11 1.09
CA ILE A 409 -0.95 2.27 2.44
C ILE A 409 -1.57 1.28 3.43
N PHE A 410 -2.79 0.81 3.17
CA PHE A 410 -3.51 -0.13 4.01
C PHE A 410 -4.43 -0.99 3.15
N ASP A 411 -4.34 -2.32 3.30
CA ASP A 411 -5.24 -3.26 2.63
C ASP A 411 -6.56 -3.31 3.39
N ASN A 412 -7.66 -3.08 2.67
CA ASN A 412 -8.97 -2.93 3.28
C ASN A 412 -9.99 -3.92 2.69
N SER A 413 -11.00 -4.27 3.46
CA SER A 413 -12.18 -5.00 2.99
C SER A 413 -13.37 -4.66 3.88
N LEU A 414 -14.58 -4.83 3.35
CA LEU A 414 -15.81 -4.66 4.11
C LEU A 414 -16.13 -5.95 4.87
N ARG A 415 -16.60 -5.78 6.10
CA ARG A 415 -17.15 -6.84 6.96
C ARG A 415 -18.49 -6.42 7.52
N ILE A 416 -19.27 -7.43 7.93
CA ILE A 416 -20.53 -7.21 8.63
C ILE A 416 -20.24 -7.10 10.12
N ILE A 417 -20.72 -6.01 10.72
CA ILE A 417 -20.76 -5.82 12.18
C ILE A 417 -22.19 -6.01 12.68
N MET A 418 -22.32 -6.69 13.81
CA MET A 418 -23.60 -6.97 14.48
C MET A 418 -23.44 -6.98 15.99
N ARG A 419 -24.57 -7.06 16.71
CA ARG A 419 -24.58 -7.26 18.16
C ARG A 419 -24.38 -8.75 18.47
N LYS A 420 -23.54 -9.05 19.48
CA LYS A 420 -23.40 -10.39 20.05
C LYS A 420 -24.77 -10.91 20.49
N THR A 421 -25.13 -12.11 20.05
CA THR A 421 -26.33 -12.78 20.55
C THR A 421 -26.09 -13.23 21.99
N PRO A 422 -26.95 -12.87 22.96
CA PRO A 422 -26.82 -13.41 24.30
C PRO A 422 -27.01 -14.93 24.28
N TYR A 423 -26.28 -15.62 25.16
CA TYR A 423 -26.38 -17.06 25.35
C TYR A 423 -27.85 -17.49 25.49
N VAL A 424 -28.21 -18.57 24.81
CA VAL A 424 -29.56 -19.14 24.79
C VAL A 424 -30.06 -19.28 26.23
N THR A 425 -31.22 -18.69 26.53
CA THR A 425 -31.89 -18.90 27.82
C THR A 425 -32.17 -20.38 27.98
N ILE A 426 -31.51 -21.01 28.95
CA ILE A 426 -31.65 -22.43 29.22
C ILE A 426 -33.05 -22.68 29.80
N GLU A 427 -33.85 -23.50 29.12
CA GLU A 427 -35.14 -23.94 29.64
C GLU A 427 -34.94 -25.08 30.66
N LEU A 428 -35.65 -25.03 31.79
CA LEU A 428 -35.56 -26.01 32.88
C LEU A 428 -35.86 -27.46 32.44
N LEU A 429 -36.63 -27.64 31.36
CA LEU A 429 -37.02 -28.94 30.78
C LEU A 429 -36.18 -29.35 29.56
N SER A 430 -35.01 -28.74 29.35
CA SER A 430 -34.17 -28.99 28.17
C SER A 430 -33.77 -30.45 28.00
N PHE A 431 -33.66 -31.23 29.09
CA PHE A 431 -33.33 -32.66 29.03
C PHE A 431 -34.45 -33.54 28.39
N LEU A 432 -35.69 -33.06 28.28
CA LEU A 432 -36.76 -33.80 27.58
C LEU A 432 -36.79 -33.55 26.07
N LYS A 433 -36.11 -32.49 25.58
CA LYS A 433 -36.10 -32.08 24.16
C LYS A 433 -35.57 -33.13 23.16
N PRO A 434 -34.60 -34.01 23.49
CA PRO A 434 -34.04 -34.96 22.52
C PRO A 434 -35.07 -35.92 21.90
N PHE A 435 -36.21 -36.12 22.56
CA PHE A 435 -37.33 -36.94 22.08
C PHE A 435 -38.63 -36.16 22.06
N SER A 436 -39.44 -36.37 21.02
CA SER A 436 -40.77 -35.77 20.93
C SER A 436 -41.71 -36.34 22.01
N ARG A 437 -42.72 -35.56 22.39
CA ARG A 437 -43.75 -35.99 23.36
C ARG A 437 -44.43 -37.30 22.95
N ASN A 438 -44.65 -37.51 21.64
CA ASN A 438 -45.24 -38.73 21.10
C ASN A 438 -44.32 -39.94 21.30
N LEU A 439 -43.01 -39.76 21.10
CA LEU A 439 -42.04 -40.84 21.30
C LEU A 439 -41.94 -41.21 22.79
N TRP A 440 -41.94 -40.23 23.70
CA TRP A 440 -41.98 -40.47 25.14
C TRP A 440 -43.22 -41.29 25.56
N LEU A 441 -44.39 -40.95 25.02
CA LEU A 441 -45.61 -41.71 25.27
C LEU A 441 -45.54 -43.14 24.71
N LEU A 442 -44.91 -43.33 23.54
CA LEU A 442 -44.70 -44.65 22.95
C LEU A 442 -43.74 -45.50 23.78
N VAL A 443 -42.66 -44.93 24.32
CA VAL A 443 -41.74 -45.62 25.25
C VAL A 443 -42.47 -46.05 26.52
N LEU A 444 -43.32 -45.17 27.09
CA LEU A 444 -44.15 -45.50 28.24
C LEU A 444 -45.14 -46.62 27.91
N GLY A 445 -45.80 -46.56 26.75
CA GLY A 445 -46.70 -47.61 26.27
C GLY A 445 -46.00 -48.95 26.05
N ALA A 446 -44.81 -48.95 25.44
CA ALA A 446 -43.99 -50.14 25.25
C ALA A 446 -43.55 -50.76 26.59
N CYS A 447 -43.23 -49.93 27.58
CA CYS A 447 -42.92 -50.37 28.94
C CYS A 447 -44.10 -51.10 29.60
N ILE A 448 -45.31 -50.56 29.50
CA ILE A 448 -46.52 -51.19 30.05
C ILE A 448 -46.86 -52.48 29.29
N TYR A 449 -46.74 -52.47 27.96
CA TYR A 449 -46.99 -53.65 27.12
C TYR A 449 -46.04 -54.80 27.46
N ALA A 450 -44.74 -54.51 27.57
CA ALA A 450 -43.75 -55.50 27.98
C ALA A 450 -44.01 -56.03 29.39
N ALA A 451 -44.40 -55.16 30.32
CA ALA A 451 -44.75 -55.56 31.68
C ALA A 451 -45.93 -56.51 31.74
N LEU A 452 -46.98 -56.28 30.94
CA LEU A 452 -48.14 -57.17 30.84
C LEU A 452 -47.74 -58.54 30.27
N LEU A 453 -46.93 -58.56 29.20
CA LEU A 453 -46.46 -59.82 28.60
C LEU A 453 -45.59 -60.63 29.58
N ILE A 454 -44.66 -59.99 30.28
CA ILE A 454 -43.83 -60.64 31.30
C ILE A 454 -44.71 -61.18 32.43
N CYS A 455 -45.68 -60.39 32.89
CA CYS A 455 -46.62 -60.82 33.92
C CYS A 455 -47.44 -62.03 33.49
N LEU A 456 -47.82 -62.14 32.20
CA LEU A 456 -48.58 -63.29 31.68
C LEU A 456 -47.73 -64.54 31.54
N VAL A 457 -46.52 -64.40 30.97
CA VAL A 457 -45.62 -65.52 30.67
C VAL A 457 -45.03 -66.12 31.94
N GLU A 458 -44.66 -65.30 32.92
CA GLU A 458 -44.03 -65.77 34.16
C GLU A 458 -45.03 -66.10 35.27
N LYS A 459 -46.34 -65.83 35.07
CA LYS A 459 -47.38 -65.96 36.11
C LYS A 459 -47.41 -67.34 36.77
N ASN A 460 -47.29 -68.38 35.95
CA ASN A 460 -47.51 -69.76 36.35
C ASN A 460 -46.19 -70.47 36.71
N ASP A 461 -45.07 -70.08 36.12
CA ASP A 461 -43.81 -70.83 36.16
C ASP A 461 -42.75 -70.22 37.10
N ASN A 462 -43.00 -69.04 37.67
CA ASN A 462 -42.06 -68.37 38.57
C ASN A 462 -42.55 -68.38 40.03
N GLU A 463 -41.76 -68.99 40.92
CA GLU A 463 -42.06 -69.10 42.36
C GLU A 463 -42.27 -67.74 43.03
N ILE A 464 -41.65 -66.68 42.51
CA ILE A 464 -41.77 -65.30 43.02
C ILE A 464 -43.18 -64.72 42.79
N PHE A 465 -43.88 -65.16 41.74
CA PHE A 465 -45.23 -64.67 41.40
C PHE A 465 -46.36 -65.52 42.00
N GLN A 466 -46.17 -66.83 42.17
CA GLN A 466 -47.22 -67.76 42.60
C GLN A 466 -47.86 -67.41 43.95
N ASN A 467 -47.12 -66.79 44.89
CA ASN A 467 -47.60 -66.44 46.23
C ASN A 467 -47.97 -64.95 46.42
N ARG A 468 -48.18 -64.20 45.34
CA ARG A 468 -48.48 -62.75 45.40
C ARG A 468 -49.82 -62.41 44.74
N SER A 469 -50.44 -61.32 45.19
CA SER A 469 -51.65 -60.78 44.57
C SER A 469 -51.37 -60.31 43.14
N ILE A 470 -52.37 -60.37 42.25
CA ILE A 470 -52.28 -59.93 40.85
C ILE A 470 -51.73 -58.49 40.73
N SER A 471 -52.12 -57.59 41.64
CA SER A 471 -51.61 -56.22 41.69
C SER A 471 -50.11 -56.14 42.00
N SER A 472 -49.59 -57.02 42.85
CA SER A 472 -48.16 -57.09 43.15
C SER A 472 -47.37 -57.68 41.98
N GLN A 473 -47.92 -58.66 41.26
CA GLN A 473 -47.31 -59.24 40.06
C GLN A 473 -47.13 -58.17 38.97
N ILE A 474 -48.20 -57.42 38.66
CA ILE A 474 -48.17 -56.35 37.65
C ILE A 474 -47.17 -55.26 38.05
N THR A 475 -47.16 -54.82 39.31
CA THR A 475 -46.21 -53.79 39.78
C THR A 475 -44.75 -54.25 39.64
N MET A 476 -44.45 -55.51 39.96
CA MET A 476 -43.10 -56.08 39.80
C MET A 476 -42.70 -56.19 38.32
N SER A 477 -43.61 -56.57 37.44
CA SER A 477 -43.34 -56.64 35.99
C SER A 477 -43.18 -55.25 35.35
N ILE A 478 -43.91 -54.23 35.83
CA ILE A 478 -43.73 -52.82 35.43
C ILE A 478 -42.36 -52.33 35.88
N TRP A 479 -41.98 -52.59 37.13
CA TRP A 479 -40.66 -52.22 37.66
C TRP A 479 -39.53 -52.90 36.87
N TYR A 480 -39.67 -54.19 36.55
CA TYR A 480 -38.71 -54.92 35.74
C TYR A 480 -38.58 -54.36 34.31
N SER A 481 -39.71 -54.10 33.64
CA SER A 481 -39.70 -53.55 32.28
C SER A 481 -39.13 -52.13 32.24
N PHE A 482 -39.47 -51.31 33.23
CA PHE A 482 -38.94 -49.96 33.37
C PHE A 482 -37.42 -49.97 33.57
N GLY A 483 -36.90 -50.77 34.51
CA GLY A 483 -35.46 -50.81 34.77
C GLY A 483 -34.63 -51.40 33.62
N ASN A 484 -35.21 -52.30 32.82
CA ASN A 484 -34.57 -52.80 31.60
C ASN A 484 -34.56 -51.76 30.47
N ILE A 485 -35.64 -50.99 30.28
CA ILE A 485 -35.70 -49.93 29.25
C ILE A 485 -34.72 -48.80 29.56
N VAL A 486 -34.57 -48.43 30.84
CA VAL A 486 -33.63 -47.37 31.28
C VAL A 486 -32.18 -47.85 31.34
N GLY A 487 -31.93 -49.16 31.16
CA GLY A 487 -30.58 -49.73 30.99
C GLY A 487 -29.83 -50.10 32.27
N TYR A 488 -30.47 -50.03 33.45
CA TYR A 488 -29.86 -50.38 34.74
C TYR A 488 -30.11 -51.83 35.17
N GLY A 489 -31.12 -52.48 34.60
CA GLY A 489 -31.55 -53.81 35.04
C GLY A 489 -32.16 -53.79 36.45
N VAL A 490 -32.95 -54.81 36.77
CA VAL A 490 -33.52 -55.01 38.11
C VAL A 490 -33.26 -56.45 38.52
N ASP A 491 -33.00 -56.68 39.80
CA ASP A 491 -32.87 -58.01 40.42
C ASP A 491 -34.20 -58.77 40.37
N PHE A 492 -34.54 -59.26 39.19
CA PHE A 492 -35.68 -60.12 38.91
C PHE A 492 -35.26 -61.17 37.88
N HIS A 493 -35.24 -62.42 38.28
CA HIS A 493 -34.84 -63.54 37.43
C HIS A 493 -36.05 -64.13 36.70
N VAL A 494 -35.94 -64.14 35.37
CA VAL A 494 -36.94 -64.68 34.46
C VAL A 494 -36.64 -66.16 34.18
N ASN A 495 -37.57 -67.04 34.53
CA ASN A 495 -37.32 -68.49 34.52
C ASN A 495 -37.71 -69.13 33.19
N THR A 496 -38.72 -68.61 32.49
CA THR A 496 -39.22 -69.21 31.24
C THR A 496 -38.37 -68.83 30.03
N ALA A 497 -38.30 -69.72 29.03
CA ALA A 497 -37.63 -69.44 27.77
C ALA A 497 -38.27 -68.27 27.00
N ALA A 498 -39.60 -68.16 27.03
CA ALA A 498 -40.35 -67.08 26.40
C ALA A 498 -40.10 -65.72 27.09
N GLY A 499 -40.01 -65.72 28.43
CA GLY A 499 -39.64 -64.53 29.18
C GLY A 499 -38.22 -64.07 28.86
N ARG A 500 -37.25 -65.00 28.76
CA ARG A 500 -35.85 -64.67 28.41
C ARG A 500 -35.74 -64.05 27.01
N LEU A 501 -36.51 -64.54 26.04
CA LEU A 501 -36.57 -63.97 24.69
C LEU A 501 -37.13 -62.53 24.72
N LEU A 502 -38.17 -62.30 25.52
CA LEU A 502 -38.77 -60.98 25.69
C LEU A 502 -37.80 -60.01 26.38
N THR A 503 -37.07 -60.46 27.41
CA THR A 503 -36.00 -59.68 28.04
C THR A 503 -34.89 -59.33 27.04
N ALA A 504 -34.48 -60.28 26.18
CA ALA A 504 -33.50 -60.00 25.13
C ALA A 504 -34.00 -58.91 24.14
N GLY A 505 -35.28 -58.95 23.77
CA GLY A 505 -35.92 -57.89 22.97
C GLY A 505 -35.93 -56.53 23.68
N LEU A 506 -36.19 -56.50 24.98
CA LEU A 506 -36.12 -55.27 25.78
C LEU A 506 -34.70 -54.69 25.86
N TYR A 507 -33.68 -55.54 26.00
CA TYR A 507 -32.28 -55.08 25.98
C TYR A 507 -31.91 -54.45 24.65
N MET A 508 -32.31 -55.06 23.53
CA MET A 508 -32.08 -54.48 22.20
C MET A 508 -32.79 -53.11 22.06
N LEU A 509 -34.05 -53.02 22.50
CA LEU A 509 -34.80 -51.76 22.48
C LEU A 509 -34.14 -50.68 23.37
N SER A 510 -33.72 -51.03 24.58
CA SER A 510 -33.05 -50.12 25.50
C SER A 510 -31.75 -49.57 24.93
N LEU A 511 -30.88 -50.44 24.39
CA LEU A 511 -29.61 -50.02 23.80
C LEU A 511 -29.79 -48.99 22.68
N ILE A 512 -30.78 -49.21 21.80
CA ILE A 512 -31.08 -48.27 20.70
C ILE A 512 -31.66 -46.96 21.24
N LEU A 513 -32.58 -47.01 22.22
CA LEU A 513 -33.18 -45.81 22.81
C LEU A 513 -32.14 -44.95 23.55
N VAL A 514 -31.25 -45.55 24.35
CA VAL A 514 -30.18 -44.83 25.04
C VAL A 514 -29.21 -44.22 24.04
N ALA A 515 -28.79 -44.98 23.02
CA ALA A 515 -27.87 -44.48 21.98
C ALA A 515 -28.46 -43.33 21.16
N THR A 516 -29.74 -43.40 20.81
CA THR A 516 -30.42 -42.33 20.05
C THR A 516 -30.66 -41.08 20.90
N TYR A 517 -31.00 -41.26 22.18
CA TYR A 517 -31.12 -40.14 23.12
C TYR A 517 -29.80 -39.38 23.27
N THR A 518 -28.69 -40.09 23.47
CA THR A 518 -27.36 -39.47 23.62
C THR A 518 -26.89 -38.80 22.33
N ALA A 519 -27.14 -39.41 21.16
CA ALA A 519 -26.82 -38.81 19.87
C ALA A 519 -27.60 -37.52 19.60
N ASN A 520 -28.92 -37.52 19.84
CA ASN A 520 -29.75 -36.33 19.63
C ASN A 520 -29.39 -35.21 20.62
N LEU A 521 -29.14 -35.54 21.89
CA LEU A 521 -28.68 -34.56 22.87
C LEU A 521 -27.34 -33.93 22.46
N ALA A 522 -26.38 -34.75 21.99
CA ALA A 522 -25.10 -34.26 21.50
C ALA A 522 -25.27 -33.34 20.27
N SER A 523 -26.16 -33.71 19.34
CA SER A 523 -26.49 -32.89 18.16
C SER A 523 -27.17 -31.57 18.53
N ASP A 524 -28.08 -31.57 19.49
CA ASP A 524 -28.75 -30.34 19.93
C ASP A 524 -27.76 -29.37 20.59
N LEU A 525 -26.82 -29.89 21.39
CA LEU A 525 -25.76 -29.11 22.02
C LEU A 525 -24.76 -28.51 21.02
N THR A 526 -24.52 -29.17 19.88
CA THR A 526 -23.66 -28.61 18.82
C THR A 526 -24.40 -27.56 17.99
N ILE A 527 -25.69 -27.75 17.69
CA ILE A 527 -26.50 -26.77 16.94
C ILE A 527 -26.77 -25.51 17.78
N SER A 528 -26.98 -25.63 19.08
CA SER A 528 -27.14 -24.45 19.95
C SER A 528 -25.91 -23.54 19.98
N LYS A 529 -24.73 -24.08 19.64
CA LYS A 529 -23.45 -23.36 19.60
C LYS A 529 -23.20 -22.63 18.28
N SER A 530 -23.96 -22.90 17.21
CA SER A 530 -23.72 -22.34 15.87
C SER A 530 -24.69 -21.20 15.47
N LYS A 531 -25.46 -20.64 16.40
CA LYS A 531 -26.44 -19.57 16.12
C LYS A 531 -25.80 -18.18 15.95
N ASP A 532 -24.79 -18.05 15.10
CA ASP A 532 -24.58 -16.77 14.44
C ASP A 532 -25.68 -16.61 13.38
N ILE A 533 -26.54 -15.60 13.57
CA ILE A 533 -27.75 -15.40 12.76
C ILE A 533 -27.41 -15.14 11.29
N ILE A 534 -26.18 -14.71 10.99
CA ILE A 534 -25.66 -14.44 9.64
C ILE A 534 -24.28 -15.07 9.55
N SER A 535 -24.03 -15.89 8.53
CA SER A 535 -22.69 -16.47 8.30
C SER A 535 -21.82 -15.65 7.35
N GLY A 536 -22.43 -14.80 6.52
CA GLY A 536 -21.71 -13.98 5.54
C GLY A 536 -22.63 -13.10 4.70
N ILE A 537 -22.07 -12.45 3.68
CA ILE A 537 -22.79 -11.48 2.85
C ILE A 537 -23.93 -12.09 2.03
N ASN A 538 -23.82 -13.37 1.66
CA ASN A 538 -24.85 -14.08 0.89
C ASN A 538 -26.19 -14.17 1.63
N ASP A 539 -26.16 -14.30 2.95
CA ASP A 539 -27.38 -14.31 3.78
C ASP A 539 -28.14 -12.98 3.68
N ILE A 540 -27.41 -11.87 3.61
CA ILE A 540 -27.99 -10.53 3.43
C ILE A 540 -28.55 -10.38 2.01
N LYS A 541 -27.80 -10.83 0.99
CA LYS A 541 -28.26 -10.82 -0.42
C LYS A 541 -29.53 -11.67 -0.64
N ASN A 542 -29.65 -12.78 0.09
CA ASN A 542 -30.82 -13.67 0.03
C ASN A 542 -32.02 -13.15 0.83
N GLY A 543 -31.94 -11.97 1.46
CA GLY A 543 -33.05 -11.35 2.18
C GLY A 543 -33.33 -11.95 3.55
N LYS A 544 -32.35 -12.59 4.19
CA LYS A 544 -32.50 -13.12 5.57
C LYS A 544 -32.82 -12.02 6.59
N ILE A 545 -32.43 -10.78 6.29
CA ILE A 545 -32.70 -9.58 7.10
C ILE A 545 -33.49 -8.60 6.23
N PRO A 546 -34.57 -8.00 6.77
CA PRO A 546 -35.30 -6.97 6.03
C PRO A 546 -34.41 -5.74 5.85
N HIS A 547 -34.50 -5.11 4.67
CA HIS A 547 -33.57 -4.05 4.29
C HIS A 547 -33.58 -2.86 5.27
N ASN A 548 -34.73 -2.55 5.88
CA ASN A 548 -34.87 -1.49 6.89
C ASN A 548 -34.14 -1.77 8.23
N ARG A 549 -33.62 -2.99 8.45
CA ARG A 549 -32.79 -3.35 9.61
C ARG A 549 -31.30 -3.44 9.26
N ILE A 550 -30.94 -3.07 8.03
CA ILE A 550 -29.55 -2.94 7.59
C ILE A 550 -29.16 -1.46 7.67
N GLY A 551 -28.23 -1.13 8.55
CA GLY A 551 -27.70 0.22 8.67
C GLY A 551 -26.61 0.48 7.62
N ILE A 552 -26.75 1.54 6.82
CA ILE A 552 -25.71 1.98 5.89
C ILE A 552 -25.52 3.48 6.00
N ARG A 553 -24.27 3.92 6.08
CA ARG A 553 -23.90 5.34 6.11
C ARG A 553 -23.94 5.92 4.70
N ILE A 554 -24.53 7.10 4.56
CA ILE A 554 -24.66 7.77 3.27
C ILE A 554 -23.32 8.40 2.85
N GLY A 555 -22.96 8.30 1.57
CA GLY A 555 -21.78 8.90 0.96
C GLY A 555 -20.47 8.14 1.24
N THR A 556 -20.57 6.86 1.64
CA THR A 556 -19.42 5.98 1.87
C THR A 556 -19.41 4.81 0.88
N VAL A 557 -18.25 4.15 0.75
CA VAL A 557 -18.12 3.00 -0.17
C VAL A 557 -19.06 1.84 0.19
N SER A 558 -19.45 1.72 1.47
CA SER A 558 -20.47 0.78 1.89
C SER A 558 -21.86 1.04 1.27
N GLU A 559 -22.23 2.30 1.00
CA GLU A 559 -23.45 2.63 0.25
C GLU A 559 -23.30 2.23 -1.21
N ASP A 560 -22.17 2.58 -1.84
CA ASP A 560 -21.90 2.22 -3.24
C ASP A 560 -21.99 0.70 -3.45
N TYR A 561 -21.42 -0.08 -2.53
CA TYR A 561 -21.52 -1.54 -2.53
C TYR A 561 -22.97 -2.02 -2.36
N TYR A 562 -23.70 -1.51 -1.37
CA TYR A 562 -25.08 -1.91 -1.10
C TYR A 562 -26.01 -1.63 -2.30
N LEU A 563 -25.85 -0.46 -2.93
CA LEU A 563 -26.61 -0.07 -4.11
C LEU A 563 -26.29 -0.95 -5.31
N ARG A 564 -25.02 -1.27 -5.53
CA ARG A 564 -24.58 -2.10 -6.66
C ARG A 564 -24.99 -3.56 -6.51
N GLU A 565 -24.79 -4.15 -5.34
CA GLU A 565 -24.77 -5.61 -5.14
C GLU A 565 -26.01 -6.20 -4.46
N ILE A 566 -26.81 -5.38 -3.76
CA ILE A 566 -27.91 -5.87 -2.91
C ILE A 566 -29.25 -5.31 -3.37
N SER A 567 -29.33 -3.99 -3.58
CA SER A 567 -30.60 -3.29 -3.81
C SER A 567 -30.82 -2.85 -5.25
N SER A 568 -29.88 -3.14 -6.16
CA SER A 568 -29.93 -2.74 -7.58
C SER A 568 -30.27 -1.25 -7.77
N GLY A 569 -29.69 -0.39 -6.93
CA GLY A 569 -29.86 1.07 -6.94
C GLY A 569 -30.95 1.63 -6.02
N SER A 570 -31.71 0.80 -5.31
CA SER A 570 -32.77 1.26 -4.40
C SER A 570 -32.25 1.58 -2.99
N ARG A 571 -32.48 2.81 -2.50
CA ARG A 571 -32.19 3.20 -1.11
C ARG A 571 -33.26 2.73 -0.14
N ASN A 572 -33.30 1.43 0.16
CA ASN A 572 -34.27 0.78 1.05
C ASN A 572 -33.66 0.33 2.40
N TYR A 573 -32.45 0.77 2.71
CA TYR A 573 -31.74 0.53 3.96
C TYR A 573 -32.06 1.59 5.04
N TYR A 574 -31.63 1.35 6.29
CA TYR A 574 -31.70 2.33 7.37
C TYR A 574 -30.54 3.35 7.26
N PRO A 575 -30.82 4.64 7.00
CA PRO A 575 -29.77 5.63 6.74
C PRO A 575 -29.09 6.11 8.03
N LEU A 576 -27.78 5.91 8.13
CA LEU A 576 -26.96 6.33 9.26
C LEU A 576 -26.28 7.68 8.99
N LYS A 577 -26.29 8.58 9.99
CA LYS A 577 -25.70 9.93 9.87
C LYS A 577 -24.21 9.95 10.20
N SER A 578 -23.81 9.23 11.25
CA SER A 578 -22.43 9.21 11.76
C SER A 578 -21.99 7.79 12.11
N ARG A 579 -20.68 7.60 12.34
CA ARG A 579 -20.18 6.32 12.87
C ARG A 579 -20.70 6.04 14.27
N GLN A 580 -20.91 7.07 15.08
CA GLN A 580 -21.47 6.91 16.42
C GLN A 580 -22.92 6.41 16.38
N ASP A 581 -23.73 6.99 15.49
CA ASP A 581 -25.12 6.60 15.23
C ASP A 581 -25.24 5.11 14.80
N LEU A 582 -24.25 4.61 14.06
CA LEU A 582 -24.14 3.18 13.71
C LEU A 582 -24.04 2.31 14.97
N TYR A 583 -23.11 2.62 15.87
CA TYR A 583 -22.88 1.82 17.08
C TYR A 583 -24.07 1.88 18.03
N ASP A 584 -24.62 3.08 18.24
CA ASP A 584 -25.77 3.29 19.12
C ASP A 584 -27.00 2.53 18.58
N SER A 585 -27.23 2.55 17.27
CA SER A 585 -28.35 1.84 16.63
C SER A 585 -28.21 0.31 16.70
N LEU A 586 -26.98 -0.22 16.58
CA LEU A 586 -26.71 -1.67 16.75
C LEU A 586 -26.94 -2.11 18.21
N LEU A 587 -26.42 -1.34 19.17
CA LEU A 587 -26.56 -1.66 20.60
C LEU A 587 -28.02 -1.58 21.06
N ALA A 588 -28.76 -0.57 20.57
CA ALA A 588 -30.19 -0.43 20.81
C ALA A 588 -31.05 -1.51 20.09
N GLY A 589 -30.50 -2.23 19.11
CA GLY A 589 -31.21 -3.24 18.33
C GLY A 589 -32.22 -2.68 17.33
N ILE A 590 -32.04 -1.43 16.91
CA ILE A 590 -32.81 -0.79 15.83
C ILE A 590 -32.42 -1.42 14.49
N ILE A 591 -31.12 -1.64 14.30
CA ILE A 591 -30.53 -2.35 13.17
C ILE A 591 -29.87 -3.64 13.66
N ASP A 592 -29.88 -4.66 12.79
CA ASP A 592 -29.27 -5.97 13.10
C ASP A 592 -27.85 -6.09 12.54
N ALA A 593 -27.59 -5.43 11.42
CA ALA A 593 -26.33 -5.52 10.70
C ALA A 593 -25.96 -4.18 10.06
N SER A 594 -24.66 -3.92 9.96
CA SER A 594 -24.10 -2.81 9.18
C SER A 594 -22.79 -3.26 8.52
N PHE A 595 -22.35 -2.53 7.50
CA PHE A 595 -21.05 -2.76 6.85
C PHE A 595 -19.99 -1.82 7.42
N MET A 596 -18.78 -2.34 7.64
CA MET A 596 -17.65 -1.58 8.15
C MET A 596 -16.34 -2.07 7.58
N ASP A 597 -15.39 -1.15 7.39
CA ASP A 597 -14.02 -1.45 7.01
C ASP A 597 -13.33 -2.31 8.07
N ILE A 598 -12.57 -3.32 7.64
CA ILE A 598 -11.94 -4.32 8.52
C ILE A 598 -11.13 -3.70 9.65
N GLY A 599 -10.28 -2.70 9.34
CA GLY A 599 -9.43 -2.06 10.35
C GLY A 599 -10.24 -1.34 11.44
N THR A 600 -11.24 -0.55 11.05
CA THR A 600 -12.14 0.12 12.02
C THR A 600 -12.97 -0.91 12.78
N GLY A 601 -13.50 -1.91 12.06
CA GLY A 601 -14.15 -3.10 12.60
C GLY A 601 -13.42 -3.68 13.78
N GLU A 602 -12.25 -4.27 13.49
CA GLU A 602 -11.47 -5.03 14.46
C GLU A 602 -11.11 -4.18 15.66
N TYR A 603 -10.71 -2.92 15.44
CA TYR A 603 -10.37 -2.03 16.55
C TYR A 603 -11.56 -1.76 17.46
N ILE A 604 -12.73 -1.47 16.88
CA ILE A 604 -13.94 -1.10 17.63
C ILE A 604 -14.45 -2.28 18.46
N THR A 605 -14.55 -3.48 17.87
CA THR A 605 -15.04 -4.67 18.59
C THR A 605 -14.06 -5.18 19.63
N ASN A 606 -12.75 -5.03 19.40
CA ASN A 606 -11.72 -5.52 20.33
C ASN A 606 -11.40 -4.54 21.46
N ASN A 607 -11.67 -3.24 21.30
CA ASN A 607 -11.22 -2.23 22.27
C ASN A 607 -12.33 -1.38 22.89
N ILE A 608 -13.42 -1.11 22.16
CA ILE A 608 -14.44 -0.12 22.58
C ILE A 608 -15.76 -0.81 22.91
N TYR A 609 -16.33 -1.58 21.98
CA TYR A 609 -17.64 -2.21 22.15
C TYR A 609 -17.54 -3.73 22.17
N CYS A 610 -17.30 -4.31 23.35
CA CYS A 610 -17.16 -5.77 23.52
C CYS A 610 -18.45 -6.56 23.27
N ASN A 611 -19.60 -5.88 23.20
CA ASN A 611 -20.92 -6.46 22.90
C ASN A 611 -21.21 -6.57 21.40
N LEU A 612 -20.32 -6.08 20.54
CA LEU A 612 -20.43 -6.20 19.09
C LEU A 612 -19.49 -7.31 18.59
N THR A 613 -19.87 -7.94 17.49
CA THR A 613 -19.07 -8.94 16.77
C THR A 613 -18.95 -8.58 15.30
N LEU A 614 -17.81 -8.94 14.72
CA LEU A 614 -17.60 -8.95 13.28
C LEU A 614 -17.71 -10.36 12.77
N ILE A 615 -18.37 -10.52 11.64
CA ILE A 615 -18.36 -11.78 10.90
C ILE A 615 -16.98 -11.97 10.27
N GLU A 616 -16.47 -13.21 10.29
CA GLU A 616 -15.13 -13.52 9.78
C GLU A 616 -15.00 -13.34 8.25
N ASP A 617 -16.09 -13.58 7.52
CA ASP A 617 -16.15 -13.46 6.06
C ASP A 617 -16.03 -11.99 5.62
N ASP A 618 -15.06 -11.71 4.76
CA ASP A 618 -14.79 -10.39 4.21
C ASP A 618 -15.18 -10.29 2.73
N PHE A 619 -15.69 -9.13 2.33
CA PHE A 619 -16.16 -8.87 0.97
C PHE A 619 -15.73 -7.50 0.49
N ASP A 620 -15.87 -7.24 -0.82
CA ASP A 620 -15.48 -5.98 -1.47
C ASP A 620 -14.07 -5.53 -1.10
N LYS A 621 -13.08 -6.36 -1.45
CA LYS A 621 -11.66 -6.08 -1.17
C LYS A 621 -11.24 -4.79 -1.89
N GLY A 622 -10.67 -3.87 -1.13
CA GLY A 622 -10.19 -2.57 -1.59
C GLY A 622 -8.89 -2.19 -0.91
N VAL A 623 -8.47 -0.94 -1.10
CA VAL A 623 -7.26 -0.41 -0.47
C VAL A 623 -7.48 1.04 -0.09
N PHE A 624 -6.80 1.48 0.97
CA PHE A 624 -6.62 2.89 1.26
C PHE A 624 -5.35 3.40 0.60
N GLY A 625 -5.42 4.60 0.05
CA GLY A 625 -4.30 5.27 -0.62
C GLY A 625 -4.27 6.75 -0.26
N ILE A 626 -3.10 7.35 -0.39
CA ILE A 626 -2.93 8.80 -0.22
C ILE A 626 -3.54 9.49 -1.44
N VAL A 627 -4.43 10.45 -1.20
CA VAL A 627 -5.02 11.25 -2.26
C VAL A 627 -4.02 12.32 -2.67
N THR A 628 -3.72 12.38 -3.96
CA THR A 628 -2.78 13.33 -4.56
C THR A 628 -3.47 14.09 -5.69
N PRO A 629 -2.97 15.26 -6.11
CA PRO A 629 -3.46 15.93 -7.30
C PRO A 629 -3.32 15.02 -8.52
N LYS A 630 -4.20 15.20 -9.51
CA LYS A 630 -4.09 14.44 -10.77
C LYS A 630 -2.77 14.81 -11.45
N GLU A 631 -2.03 13.80 -11.91
CA GLU A 631 -0.72 13.96 -12.57
C GLU A 631 0.32 14.73 -11.73
N TRP A 632 0.26 14.56 -10.40
CA TRP A 632 1.17 15.25 -9.49
C TRP A 632 2.65 14.90 -9.75
N LEU A 633 3.51 15.93 -9.76
CA LEU A 633 4.94 15.82 -10.11
C LEU A 633 5.71 14.82 -9.24
N TYR A 634 5.25 14.64 -7.99
CA TYR A 634 5.94 13.88 -6.96
C TYR A 634 5.39 12.46 -6.75
N THR A 635 4.35 12.07 -7.51
CA THR A 635 3.67 10.77 -7.35
C THR A 635 4.65 9.60 -7.36
N LYS A 636 5.61 9.60 -8.29
CA LYS A 636 6.58 8.52 -8.42
C LYS A 636 7.53 8.42 -7.21
N ASP A 637 7.95 9.57 -6.69
CA ASP A 637 8.83 9.62 -5.50
C ASP A 637 8.09 9.11 -4.26
N LEU A 638 6.83 9.54 -4.09
CA LEU A 638 5.95 9.07 -3.03
C LEU A 638 5.73 7.55 -3.12
N ASP A 639 5.39 7.04 -4.30
CA ASP A 639 5.06 5.62 -4.53
C ASP A 639 6.25 4.69 -4.26
N VAL A 640 7.45 5.08 -4.70
CA VAL A 640 8.68 4.31 -4.44
C VAL A 640 8.94 4.26 -2.93
N ASN A 641 8.78 5.38 -2.22
CA ASN A 641 9.02 5.41 -0.78
C ASN A 641 7.98 4.59 -0.01
N ILE A 642 6.70 4.61 -0.40
CA ILE A 642 5.66 3.74 0.19
C ILE A 642 5.98 2.27 -0.04
N LEU A 643 6.41 1.89 -1.25
CA LEU A 643 6.85 0.50 -1.52
C LEU A 643 8.02 0.11 -0.64
N LEU A 644 9.03 0.97 -0.49
CA LEU A 644 10.17 0.71 0.39
C LEU A 644 9.76 0.58 1.86
N LEU A 645 8.67 1.21 2.31
CA LEU A 645 8.12 1.05 3.67
C LEU A 645 7.37 -0.28 3.83
N ARG A 646 6.76 -0.76 2.76
CA ARG A 646 6.11 -2.07 2.71
C ARG A 646 7.14 -3.20 2.72
N GLU A 647 8.15 -3.11 1.86
CA GLU A 647 9.24 -4.09 1.75
C GLU A 647 10.10 -4.17 3.02
N SER A 648 10.26 -3.06 3.74
CA SER A 648 10.96 -3.05 5.02
C SER A 648 10.14 -3.61 6.19
N GLY A 649 8.84 -3.87 6.02
CA GLY A 649 7.92 -4.31 7.07
C GLY A 649 7.40 -3.21 8.00
N GLN A 650 7.81 -1.95 7.81
CA GLN A 650 7.44 -0.83 8.69
C GLN A 650 5.93 -0.53 8.68
N LEU A 651 5.25 -0.75 7.54
CA LEU A 651 3.78 -0.62 7.47
C LEU A 651 3.06 -1.70 8.30
N ASP A 652 3.61 -2.91 8.35
CA ASP A 652 3.06 -4.01 9.16
C ASP A 652 3.27 -3.76 10.65
N ASP A 653 4.43 -3.20 11.04
CA ASP A 653 4.70 -2.77 12.42
C ASP A 653 3.68 -1.72 12.89
N LEU A 654 3.39 -0.72 12.05
CA LEU A 654 2.36 0.30 12.33
C LEU A 654 0.97 -0.34 12.46
N ARG A 655 0.63 -1.30 11.59
CA ARG A 655 -0.64 -2.04 11.67
C ARG A 655 -0.73 -2.83 12.97
N GLN A 656 0.33 -3.53 13.35
CA GLN A 656 0.37 -4.29 14.60
C GLN A 656 0.23 -3.39 15.83
N LYS A 657 0.90 -2.23 15.85
CA LYS A 657 0.85 -1.24 16.93
C LYS A 657 -0.58 -0.77 17.20
N TRP A 658 -1.34 -0.44 16.14
CA TRP A 658 -2.66 0.20 16.28
C TRP A 658 -3.84 -0.77 16.32
N PHE A 659 -3.79 -1.90 15.59
CA PHE A 659 -4.95 -2.77 15.39
C PHE A 659 -4.92 -4.08 16.20
N LYS A 660 -3.76 -4.55 16.65
CA LYS A 660 -3.64 -5.84 17.36
C LYS A 660 -3.99 -5.77 18.85
N LYS A 661 -3.90 -4.58 19.46
CA LYS A 661 -4.22 -4.39 20.87
C LYS A 661 -5.69 -4.76 21.12
N ARG A 662 -5.93 -5.58 22.13
CA ARG A 662 -7.27 -5.99 22.59
C ARG A 662 -7.45 -5.58 24.04
N ASN A 663 -8.45 -4.77 24.32
CA ASN A 663 -8.85 -4.41 25.69
C ASN A 663 -10.05 -5.25 26.16
N CYS A 664 -10.87 -5.76 25.24
CA CYS A 664 -11.97 -6.65 25.56
C CYS A 664 -11.45 -8.04 25.98
N PRO A 665 -12.00 -8.65 27.04
CA PRO A 665 -11.64 -10.00 27.44
C PRO A 665 -12.07 -11.00 26.36
N ASN A 666 -11.19 -11.96 26.03
CA ASN A 666 -11.55 -13.10 25.19
C ASN A 666 -12.59 -13.95 25.93
N LEU A 667 -13.86 -13.83 25.57
CA LEU A 667 -14.92 -14.73 26.02
C LEU A 667 -14.89 -16.07 25.24
N ASP A 668 -14.07 -16.18 24.20
CA ASP A 668 -14.05 -17.31 23.28
C ASP A 668 -13.12 -18.46 23.72
N GLU A 669 -12.34 -18.29 24.81
CA GLU A 669 -11.43 -19.31 25.33
C GLU A 669 -11.78 -19.83 26.73
N THR A 670 -12.90 -19.41 27.34
CA THR A 670 -13.45 -20.18 28.45
C THR A 670 -14.14 -21.40 27.87
N SER A 671 -13.44 -22.53 27.90
CA SER A 671 -13.99 -23.87 27.74
C SER A 671 -15.41 -23.92 28.30
N ILE A 672 -16.39 -24.00 27.39
CA ILE A 672 -17.83 -23.97 27.69
C ILE A 672 -18.18 -25.27 28.41
N SER A 673 -17.90 -25.30 29.71
CA SER A 673 -18.37 -26.33 30.62
C SER A 673 -19.90 -26.21 30.74
N MET A 674 -20.59 -27.34 30.83
CA MET A 674 -22.03 -27.33 31.07
C MET A 674 -22.28 -26.71 32.45
N GLU A 675 -22.91 -25.53 32.48
CA GLU A 675 -23.21 -24.82 33.71
C GLU A 675 -24.30 -25.53 34.52
N ILE A 676 -24.33 -25.29 35.84
CA ILE A 676 -25.37 -25.84 36.74
C ILE A 676 -26.78 -25.51 36.22
N ASP A 677 -26.94 -24.35 35.57
CA ASP A 677 -28.20 -23.90 34.99
C ASP A 677 -28.72 -24.87 33.92
N SER A 678 -27.83 -25.48 33.12
CA SER A 678 -28.16 -26.48 32.09
C SER A 678 -28.71 -27.79 32.64
N MET A 679 -28.29 -28.18 33.85
CA MET A 679 -28.68 -29.43 34.50
C MET A 679 -29.63 -29.23 35.69
N SER A 680 -30.00 -27.99 36.00
CA SER A 680 -30.83 -27.61 37.15
C SER A 680 -32.16 -28.37 37.22
N GLY A 681 -32.81 -28.60 36.07
CA GLY A 681 -34.05 -29.37 35.99
C GLY A 681 -33.94 -30.83 36.45
N LEU A 682 -32.82 -31.50 36.14
CA LEU A 682 -32.57 -32.88 36.56
C LEU A 682 -32.38 -32.96 38.09
N PHE A 683 -31.61 -32.03 38.66
CA PHE A 683 -31.40 -31.95 40.11
C PHE A 683 -32.70 -31.66 40.86
N LEU A 684 -33.57 -30.79 40.33
CA LEU A 684 -34.88 -30.51 40.91
C LEU A 684 -35.81 -31.73 40.91
N ILE A 685 -35.84 -32.50 39.81
CA ILE A 685 -36.64 -33.72 39.73
C ILE A 685 -36.12 -34.78 40.71
N PHE A 686 -34.80 -34.94 40.81
CA PHE A 686 -34.20 -35.84 41.79
C PHE A 686 -34.56 -35.45 43.24
N ALA A 687 -34.48 -34.16 43.57
CA ALA A 687 -34.90 -33.65 44.87
C ALA A 687 -36.39 -33.92 45.15
N LEU A 688 -37.25 -33.74 44.16
CA LEU A 688 -38.69 -33.99 44.29
C LEU A 688 -39.01 -35.48 44.49
N ILE A 689 -38.36 -36.37 43.73
CA ILE A 689 -38.53 -37.83 43.85
C ILE A 689 -38.05 -38.33 45.21
N THR A 690 -36.88 -37.88 45.66
CA THR A 690 -36.33 -38.27 46.97
C THR A 690 -37.18 -37.75 48.12
N PHE A 691 -37.70 -36.52 48.01
CA PHE A 691 -38.66 -35.97 48.96
C PHE A 691 -39.97 -36.76 49.01
N LEU A 692 -40.53 -37.12 47.85
CA LEU A 692 -41.74 -37.94 47.77
C LEU A 692 -41.52 -39.35 48.34
N SER A 693 -40.35 -39.95 48.09
CA SER A 693 -39.95 -41.24 48.66
C SER A 693 -39.86 -41.18 50.19
N LEU A 694 -39.25 -40.12 50.74
CA LEU A 694 -39.23 -39.89 52.19
C LEU A 694 -40.63 -39.73 52.76
N LEU A 695 -41.50 -38.96 52.09
CA LEU A 695 -42.90 -38.81 52.51
C LEU A 695 -43.65 -40.14 52.51
N LEU A 696 -43.49 -40.97 51.46
CA LEU A 696 -44.11 -42.29 51.37
C LEU A 696 -43.56 -43.26 52.43
N SER A 697 -42.27 -43.20 52.73
CA SER A 697 -41.64 -43.98 53.81
C SER A 697 -42.16 -43.57 55.19
N ILE A 698 -42.28 -42.26 55.44
CA ILE A 698 -42.87 -41.73 56.68
C ILE A 698 -44.35 -42.11 56.76
N TRP A 699 -45.09 -42.02 55.66
CA TRP A 699 -46.52 -42.34 55.61
C TRP A 699 -46.79 -43.83 55.82
N SER A 700 -46.03 -44.73 55.19
CA SER A 700 -46.15 -46.18 55.41
C SER A 700 -45.76 -46.60 56.83
N LYS A 701 -44.78 -45.92 57.45
CA LYS A 701 -44.39 -46.15 58.85
C LYS A 701 -45.24 -45.38 59.87
N ARG A 702 -46.25 -44.59 59.47
CA ARG A 702 -47.09 -43.81 60.41
C ARG A 702 -47.79 -44.68 61.45
N LEU A 703 -48.16 -45.91 61.11
CA LEU A 703 -48.78 -46.85 62.05
C LEU A 703 -47.77 -47.31 63.12
N ILE A 704 -46.56 -47.69 62.70
CA ILE A 704 -45.46 -48.09 63.60
C ILE A 704 -44.97 -46.92 64.46
N ILE A 705 -44.94 -45.71 63.90
CA ILE A 705 -44.56 -44.48 64.62
C ILE A 705 -45.65 -44.07 65.62
N LYS A 706 -46.95 -44.24 65.29
CA LYS A 706 -48.06 -44.05 66.24
C LYS A 706 -47.95 -45.01 67.42
N ASP A 707 -47.67 -46.28 67.17
CA ASP A 707 -47.54 -47.30 68.23
C ASP A 707 -46.31 -47.05 69.13
N ASN A 708 -45.18 -46.62 68.54
CA ASN A 708 -44.00 -46.23 69.33
C ASN A 708 -44.19 -44.92 70.12
N LEU A 709 -44.89 -43.92 69.57
CA LEU A 709 -45.22 -42.69 70.31
C LEU A 709 -46.22 -42.94 71.45
N LEU A 710 -47.21 -43.81 71.23
CA LEU A 710 -48.12 -44.28 72.28
C LEU A 710 -47.37 -45.02 73.39
N ASN A 711 -46.41 -45.90 73.06
CA ASN A 711 -45.58 -46.60 74.04
C ASN A 711 -44.67 -45.65 74.84
N ILE A 712 -44.13 -44.58 74.24
CA ILE A 712 -43.32 -43.57 74.93
C ILE A 712 -44.18 -42.69 75.85
N LEU A 713 -45.40 -42.31 75.42
CA LEU A 713 -46.37 -41.59 76.26
C LEU A 713 -46.85 -42.46 77.43
N HIS A 714 -47.06 -43.77 77.23
CA HIS A 714 -47.40 -44.70 78.30
C HIS A 714 -46.26 -44.84 79.34
N ARG A 715 -44.98 -44.86 78.89
CA ARG A 715 -43.80 -44.85 79.79
C ARG A 715 -43.67 -43.55 80.59
N LYS A 716 -43.91 -42.37 79.99
CA LYS A 716 -43.93 -41.08 80.70
C LYS A 716 -45.10 -40.97 81.68
N GLY A 717 -46.28 -41.46 81.30
CA GLY A 717 -47.45 -41.54 82.18
C GLY A 717 -47.20 -42.43 83.40
N PHE A 718 -46.51 -43.57 83.22
CA PHE A 718 -46.13 -44.46 84.33
C PHE A 718 -45.12 -43.82 85.29
N LEU A 719 -44.13 -43.08 84.78
CA LEU A 719 -43.15 -42.36 85.60
C LEU A 719 -43.78 -41.22 86.42
N LEU A 720 -44.74 -40.49 85.84
CA LEU A 720 -45.50 -39.44 86.56
C LEU A 720 -46.43 -40.04 87.63
N LYS A 721 -47.08 -41.18 87.36
CA LYS A 721 -47.89 -41.90 88.35
C LYS A 721 -47.05 -42.44 89.51
N LYS A 722 -45.82 -42.92 89.23
CA LYS A 722 -44.86 -43.36 90.26
C LYS A 722 -44.36 -42.20 91.12
N LYS A 723 -44.13 -41.02 90.53
CA LYS A 723 -43.77 -39.79 91.25
C LYS A 723 -44.92 -39.25 92.11
N ALA A 724 -46.16 -39.32 91.61
CA ALA A 724 -47.36 -38.93 92.36
C ALA A 724 -47.67 -39.89 93.54
N ASN A 725 -47.44 -41.20 93.37
CA ASN A 725 -47.60 -42.18 94.45
C ASN A 725 -46.54 -42.04 95.55
N MET A 726 -45.29 -41.65 95.23
CA MET A 726 -44.30 -41.32 96.26
C MET A 726 -44.68 -40.07 97.07
N ILE A 727 -45.29 -39.06 96.44
CA ILE A 727 -45.76 -37.84 97.13
C ILE A 727 -47.00 -38.13 98.00
N LYS A 728 -47.84 -39.11 97.63
CA LYS A 728 -49.01 -39.52 98.45
C LYS A 728 -48.67 -40.40 99.66
N GLN A 729 -47.49 -41.03 99.71
CA GLN A 729 -47.04 -41.81 100.87
C GLN A 729 -46.37 -40.96 101.96
N SER A 730 -45.99 -39.71 101.68
CA SER A 730 -45.39 -38.80 102.68
C SER A 730 -46.40 -37.91 103.42
N SER A 731 -47.71 -38.11 103.23
CA SER A 731 -48.76 -37.29 103.86
C SER A 731 -49.90 -38.12 104.47
N LYS A 732 -49.58 -38.96 105.47
CA LYS A 732 -50.58 -39.48 106.42
C LYS A 732 -50.16 -39.10 107.85
N PRO A 733 -51.02 -38.41 108.63
CA PRO A 733 -50.72 -37.99 109.99
C PRO A 733 -50.98 -39.10 111.01
N SER A 734 -50.28 -39.00 112.13
CA SER A 734 -50.31 -39.83 113.33
C SER A 734 -51.68 -39.94 114.00
N LYS A 735 -52.05 -41.17 114.37
CA LYS A 735 -52.59 -41.51 115.69
C LYS A 735 -51.97 -42.82 116.14
#